data_AF-A0AAF0ESJ7-F1
#
_entry.id   AF-A0AAF0ESJ7-F1
#
_cell.length_a   1.000
_cell.length_b   1.000
_cell.length_c   1.000
_cell.angle_alpha   90.00
_cell.angle_beta   90.00
_cell.angle_gamma   90.00
#
_symmetry.space_group_name_H-M   'P 1'
#
loop_
_entity.id
_entity.type
_entity.pdbx_description
1 polymer ?
#
loop_
_entity_poly.entity_id
_entity_poly.type
_entity_poly.pdbx_seq_one_letter_code
_entity_poly.pdbx_strand_id
1 'polypeptide(L)'
;MLAAPGADVVWNALDWEYVAEGGANVVVRYTGPRDAPFVHNGTRFALRLQKAGAKRSELPPDEMLDQVWSCIFPIERLPVVVRAVINRSACGHGQRGFLRTLAERIAPFRPQHRTEAIDIDAEHIWIMRDESEGFVFEIKPKCGYLVDRAATEYTVKTRYSRYRMHRILKAAQKAQGKRHAYQVPDMSYAEWSALYDPLDLFSGQEARVDKAARALVADWRAGGNNMRIMHDGQILRPNDTSLVESDDTLTEHLARVLKTPEMQDALVYSTYRASIMKLFVAASVAALATSVAAVKWHGPNFVRVRRDISTSLDIQANASDLREGINHKTPNVPHGSQLISLPVEDNSKVAVYWSYYADDSTTERAYIMMHGKLRDGDNYWTVMNDAYQTALKNGTVNNRTIIVAPEFYSEKLNSGQFDNTTLAWGDPNTWQAGETASHPAGTKATAFDALDAIVGYFANKQNFPKLKNITLVGHGGGGQLMNRYAAVGATPKDSDHVHIRYIVGDPSSSPYFTDDRPVMNDNITKKNCTGYNQWRYGFSDFNGTQTDGKKDPKEYFKQYISRDVVNIIGYKDTASGGDQKCMALMQGGEKRRDRNLVWWRYINELARTSEKLTGFPYSFKNLTDWSDVSKNTINTRLVVVPDAEHSAEEVFSGEYGMSALFDDKDIKTGWRPKGWKAATPPANSGNSTSSSSSSSASGTGAAGAAGAAGTASSSGNGTDSSSSTASSTSQSDSTPVLNTSGSQRKSIIAAGGISMAAAFAAVAVLA
;
A
#
# COMPACT_ATOMS: atom_id res chain seq x y z
N MET A 1 -13.38 -1.23 -10.02
CA MET A 1 -12.85 -0.13 -9.18
C MET A 1 -13.53 1.15 -9.62
N LEU A 2 -14.22 1.85 -8.71
CA LEU A 2 -14.77 3.19 -8.98
C LEU A 2 -13.60 4.17 -9.10
N ALA A 3 -13.46 4.87 -10.21
CA ALA A 3 -12.51 5.97 -10.37
C ALA A 3 -13.30 7.26 -10.59
N ALA A 4 -12.89 8.36 -9.96
CA ALA A 4 -13.52 9.64 -10.23
C ALA A 4 -13.28 10.00 -11.71
N PRO A 5 -14.31 10.44 -12.46
CA PRO A 5 -14.10 10.93 -13.81
C PRO A 5 -13.06 12.05 -13.82
N GLY A 6 -12.23 12.10 -14.85
CA GLY A 6 -11.20 13.13 -14.99
C GLY A 6 -11.79 14.54 -14.96
N ALA A 7 -10.95 15.53 -14.63
CA ALA A 7 -11.38 16.93 -14.52
C ALA A 7 -11.98 17.49 -15.83
N ASP A 8 -11.66 16.87 -16.97
CA ASP A 8 -12.09 17.24 -18.31
C ASP A 8 -13.47 16.67 -18.71
N VAL A 9 -14.05 15.79 -17.90
CA VAL A 9 -15.42 15.28 -18.13
C VAL A 9 -16.41 16.39 -17.78
N VAL A 10 -17.37 16.66 -18.67
CA VAL A 10 -18.46 17.61 -18.41
C VAL A 10 -19.53 16.92 -17.55
N TRP A 11 -19.85 17.51 -16.40
CA TRP A 11 -20.88 17.00 -15.50
C TRP A 11 -22.19 17.71 -15.78
N ASN A 12 -23.17 16.99 -16.30
CA ASN A 12 -24.49 17.56 -16.60
C ASN A 12 -25.44 17.36 -15.41
N ALA A 13 -25.95 18.44 -14.82
CA ALA A 13 -26.87 18.40 -13.70
C ALA A 13 -28.23 17.74 -14.04
N LEU A 14 -28.60 17.69 -15.32
CA LEU A 14 -29.84 17.04 -15.76
C LEU A 14 -29.81 15.52 -15.59
N ASP A 15 -28.61 14.93 -15.54
CA ASP A 15 -28.38 13.48 -15.45
C ASP A 15 -28.38 12.97 -14.01
N TRP A 16 -28.82 13.76 -13.03
CA TRP A 16 -28.78 13.38 -11.61
C TRP A 16 -30.13 13.57 -10.95
N GLU A 17 -30.57 12.68 -10.07
CA GLU A 17 -31.84 12.78 -9.36
C GLU A 17 -31.67 12.74 -7.84
N TYR A 18 -32.55 13.44 -7.13
CA TYR A 18 -32.59 13.37 -5.66
C TYR A 18 -33.00 11.97 -5.19
N VAL A 19 -32.28 11.43 -4.21
CA VAL A 19 -32.61 10.15 -3.56
C VAL A 19 -33.02 10.38 -2.11
N ALA A 20 -32.12 10.95 -1.30
CA ALA A 20 -32.33 11.12 0.13
C ALA A 20 -31.41 12.18 0.73
N GLU A 21 -31.73 12.65 1.93
CA GLU A 21 -30.83 13.48 2.71
C GLU A 21 -30.89 13.23 4.21
N GLY A 22 -29.75 13.47 4.86
CA GLY A 22 -29.59 13.46 6.31
C GLY A 22 -29.41 14.87 6.87
N GLY A 23 -28.91 14.96 8.10
CA GLY A 23 -28.58 16.24 8.73
C GLY A 23 -27.36 16.94 8.15
N ALA A 24 -26.45 16.21 7.50
CA ALA A 24 -25.17 16.74 7.03
C ALA A 24 -24.92 16.57 5.53
N ASN A 25 -25.65 15.68 4.85
CA ASN A 25 -25.39 15.35 3.45
C ASN A 25 -26.70 15.16 2.68
N VAL A 26 -26.62 15.42 1.37
CA VAL A 26 -27.63 15.10 0.35
C VAL A 26 -27.03 14.02 -0.56
N VAL A 27 -27.85 13.05 -0.99
CA VAL A 27 -27.45 12.00 -1.92
C VAL A 27 -28.28 12.13 -3.20
N VAL A 28 -27.60 12.12 -4.35
CA VAL A 28 -28.21 12.10 -5.68
C VAL A 28 -27.71 10.89 -6.47
N ARG A 29 -28.53 10.32 -7.35
CA ARG A 29 -28.17 9.19 -8.22
C ARG A 29 -28.03 9.62 -9.67
N TYR A 30 -27.21 8.91 -10.44
CA TYR A 30 -27.07 9.13 -11.87
C TYR A 30 -28.24 8.51 -12.66
N THR A 31 -28.83 9.27 -13.57
CA THR A 31 -29.93 8.82 -14.46
C THR A 31 -29.69 9.14 -15.94
N GLY A 32 -28.49 9.64 -16.29
CA GLY A 32 -28.12 9.95 -17.65
C GLY A 32 -27.73 8.74 -18.52
N PRO A 33 -27.09 8.98 -19.67
CA PRO A 33 -26.71 7.95 -20.65
C PRO A 33 -25.88 6.80 -20.07
N ARG A 34 -26.10 5.58 -20.56
CA ARG A 34 -25.43 4.36 -20.04
C ARG A 34 -23.94 4.27 -20.39
N ASP A 35 -23.50 5.02 -21.38
CA ASP A 35 -22.11 5.14 -21.83
C ASP A 35 -21.33 6.25 -21.09
N ALA A 36 -21.99 6.99 -20.20
CA ALA A 36 -21.34 8.00 -19.38
C ALA A 36 -20.44 7.39 -18.30
N PRO A 37 -19.39 8.09 -17.84
CA PRO A 37 -18.44 7.58 -16.83
C PRO A 37 -19.02 7.40 -15.43
N PHE A 38 -20.32 7.67 -15.25
CA PHE A 38 -21.08 7.46 -14.02
C PHE A 38 -21.87 6.14 -14.02
N VAL A 39 -21.65 5.31 -15.04
CA VAL A 39 -22.15 3.94 -15.16
C VAL A 39 -20.97 3.02 -15.43
N HIS A 40 -20.85 1.92 -14.67
CA HIS A 40 -19.78 0.94 -14.86
C HIS A 40 -20.35 -0.47 -14.71
N ASN A 41 -20.14 -1.32 -15.73
CA ASN A 41 -20.68 -2.69 -15.79
C ASN A 41 -22.19 -2.76 -15.50
N GLY A 42 -22.95 -1.77 -15.99
CA GLY A 42 -24.39 -1.67 -15.76
C GLY A 42 -24.80 -1.03 -14.43
N THR A 43 -23.88 -0.89 -13.47
CA THR A 43 -24.14 -0.26 -12.18
C THR A 43 -24.00 1.25 -12.25
N ARG A 44 -25.01 1.98 -11.75
CA ARG A 44 -25.02 3.45 -11.67
C ARG A 44 -24.30 3.96 -10.41
N PHE A 45 -23.83 5.20 -10.45
CA PHE A 45 -23.22 5.86 -9.30
C PHE A 45 -24.14 6.88 -8.65
N ALA A 46 -23.87 7.16 -7.38
CA ALA A 46 -24.48 8.23 -6.61
C ALA A 46 -23.41 9.22 -6.11
N LEU A 47 -23.80 10.49 -5.95
CA LEU A 47 -22.98 11.52 -5.31
C LEU A 47 -23.50 11.79 -3.91
N ARG A 48 -22.57 11.92 -2.96
CA ARG A 48 -22.83 12.39 -1.60
C ARG A 48 -22.25 13.79 -1.45
N LEU A 49 -23.16 14.75 -1.30
CA LEU A 49 -22.91 16.20 -1.27
C LEU A 49 -23.05 16.71 0.16
N GLN A 50 -22.12 17.53 0.63
CA GLN A 50 -22.23 18.15 1.96
C GLN A 50 -23.23 19.30 1.98
N LYS A 51 -23.87 19.51 3.13
CA LYS A 51 -24.69 20.68 3.40
C LYS A 51 -23.84 21.82 3.97
N ALA A 52 -24.12 23.04 3.54
CA ALA A 52 -23.49 24.24 4.07
C ALA A 52 -23.73 24.36 5.58
N GLY A 53 -22.67 24.63 6.35
CA GLY A 53 -22.74 24.77 7.81
C GLY A 53 -22.86 23.47 8.60
N ALA A 54 -22.85 22.30 7.94
CA ALA A 54 -22.74 21.03 8.66
C ALA A 54 -21.41 20.95 9.42
N LYS A 55 -21.43 20.47 10.67
CA LYS A 55 -20.19 20.18 11.41
C LYS A 55 -19.37 19.16 10.61
N ARG A 56 -18.18 19.55 10.17
CA ARG A 56 -17.22 18.62 9.55
C ARG A 56 -16.88 17.55 10.57
N SER A 57 -16.95 16.28 10.16
CA SER A 57 -16.43 15.20 10.99
C SER A 57 -14.91 15.35 11.11
N GLU A 58 -14.36 14.96 12.26
CA GLU A 58 -12.90 14.97 12.48
C GLU A 58 -12.17 14.09 11.45
N LEU A 59 -12.85 13.04 10.94
CA LEU A 59 -12.39 12.17 9.87
C LEU A 59 -13.41 12.15 8.72
N PRO A 60 -12.99 12.44 7.47
CA PRO A 60 -13.83 12.28 6.28
C PRO A 60 -14.37 10.85 6.11
N PRO A 61 -15.48 10.62 5.39
CA PRO A 61 -16.10 9.30 5.21
C PRO A 61 -15.19 8.23 4.60
N ASP A 62 -14.43 8.58 3.57
CA ASP A 62 -13.47 7.71 2.91
C ASP A 62 -12.33 7.34 3.86
N GLU A 63 -11.80 8.31 4.60
CA GLU A 63 -10.81 8.07 5.66
C GLU A 63 -11.39 7.31 6.85
N MET A 64 -12.66 7.50 7.19
CA MET A 64 -13.31 6.75 8.26
C MET A 64 -13.49 5.29 7.84
N LEU A 65 -13.84 5.03 6.58
CA LEU A 65 -13.90 3.67 6.04
C LEU A 65 -12.52 3.02 6.05
N ASP A 66 -11.51 3.72 5.54
CA ASP A 66 -10.16 3.21 5.41
C ASP A 66 -9.41 3.10 6.74
N GLN A 67 -9.55 4.06 7.64
CA GLN A 67 -8.77 4.12 8.88
C GLN A 67 -9.47 3.42 10.05
N VAL A 68 -10.81 3.50 10.14
CA VAL A 68 -11.58 3.01 11.28
C VAL A 68 -12.33 1.73 10.92
N TRP A 69 -13.15 1.75 9.87
CA TRP A 69 -14.03 0.61 9.58
C TRP A 69 -13.30 -0.59 8.98
N SER A 70 -12.22 -0.38 8.23
CA SER A 70 -11.34 -1.48 7.76
C SER A 70 -10.69 -2.27 8.90
N CYS A 71 -10.58 -1.69 10.10
CA CYS A 71 -10.11 -2.41 11.28
C CYS A 71 -11.16 -3.37 11.85
N ILE A 72 -12.44 -3.13 11.53
CA ILE A 72 -13.60 -3.77 12.15
C ILE A 72 -14.25 -4.74 11.16
N PHE A 73 -14.33 -4.38 9.88
CA PHE A 73 -14.95 -5.17 8.83
C PHE A 73 -13.95 -5.46 7.70
N PRO A 74 -14.06 -6.64 7.05
CA PRO A 74 -13.33 -6.93 5.82
C PRO A 74 -13.58 -5.81 4.79
N ILE A 75 -12.54 -5.42 4.05
CA ILE A 75 -12.59 -4.30 3.09
C ILE A 75 -13.61 -4.59 1.98
N GLU A 76 -13.79 -5.85 1.62
CA GLU A 76 -14.74 -6.33 0.61
C GLU A 76 -16.19 -6.10 1.03
N ARG A 77 -16.44 -5.98 2.35
CA ARG A 77 -17.75 -5.69 2.92
C ARG A 77 -17.96 -4.20 3.19
N LEU A 78 -16.94 -3.36 2.96
CA LEU A 78 -17.07 -1.92 3.12
C LEU A 78 -17.65 -1.29 1.85
N PRO A 79 -18.52 -0.27 2.00
CA PRO A 79 -18.97 0.49 0.84
C PRO A 79 -17.79 1.20 0.18
N VAL A 80 -17.73 1.15 -1.14
CA VAL A 80 -16.71 1.88 -1.89
C VAL A 80 -17.13 3.34 -2.03
N VAL A 81 -16.32 4.22 -1.46
CA VAL A 81 -16.55 5.66 -1.50
C VAL A 81 -15.28 6.34 -2.01
N VAL A 82 -15.40 7.07 -3.12
CA VAL A 82 -14.29 7.73 -3.81
C VAL A 82 -14.42 9.24 -3.66
N ARG A 83 -13.33 9.91 -3.29
CA ARG A 83 -13.26 11.36 -3.20
C ARG A 83 -13.07 11.96 -4.60
N ALA A 84 -13.97 12.87 -5.00
CA ALA A 84 -13.86 13.63 -6.24
C ALA A 84 -13.58 15.10 -5.92
N VAL A 85 -12.43 15.61 -6.35
CA VAL A 85 -12.01 17.01 -6.12
C VAL A 85 -12.83 17.94 -7.00
N ILE A 86 -13.34 19.02 -6.41
CA ILE A 86 -14.13 20.03 -7.12
C ILE A 86 -13.17 21.12 -7.63
N ASN A 87 -13.12 21.31 -8.94
CA ASN A 87 -12.37 22.42 -9.53
C ASN A 87 -13.08 23.75 -9.24
N ARG A 88 -12.43 24.60 -8.47
CA ARG A 88 -12.93 25.93 -8.04
C ARG A 88 -12.47 27.07 -8.95
N SER A 89 -11.54 26.80 -9.87
CA SER A 89 -10.72 27.79 -10.57
C SER A 89 -11.37 28.45 -11.78
N ALA A 90 -12.52 27.95 -12.23
CA ALA A 90 -13.16 28.42 -13.45
C ALA A 90 -14.39 29.29 -13.14
N CYS A 91 -14.42 30.50 -13.72
CA CYS A 91 -15.53 31.44 -13.68
C CYS A 91 -16.81 30.82 -14.28
N GLY A 92 -17.61 30.14 -13.45
CA GLY A 92 -18.94 29.64 -13.79
C GLY A 92 -19.01 28.41 -14.69
N HIS A 93 -17.90 27.92 -15.23
CA HIS A 93 -17.85 26.79 -16.16
C HIS A 93 -16.99 25.67 -15.55
N GLY A 94 -17.60 24.58 -15.05
CA GLY A 94 -16.90 23.48 -14.36
C GLY A 94 -17.73 22.83 -13.24
N GLN A 95 -17.09 22.02 -12.38
CA GLN A 95 -17.77 21.24 -11.34
C GLN A 95 -18.50 22.11 -10.29
N ARG A 96 -18.00 23.32 -10.00
CA ARG A 96 -18.70 24.30 -9.14
C ARG A 96 -20.01 24.80 -9.76
N GLY A 97 -20.01 25.05 -11.08
CA GLY A 97 -21.21 25.41 -11.84
C GLY A 97 -22.23 24.27 -11.84
N PHE A 98 -21.76 23.04 -12.07
CA PHE A 98 -22.56 21.83 -11.94
C PHE A 98 -23.25 21.72 -10.57
N LEU A 99 -22.51 21.89 -9.46
CA LEU A 99 -23.09 21.78 -8.11
C LEU A 99 -24.17 22.83 -7.86
N ARG A 100 -24.01 24.05 -8.39
CA ARG A 100 -25.02 25.11 -8.32
C ARG A 100 -26.29 24.71 -9.06
N THR A 101 -26.17 24.34 -10.34
CA THR A 101 -27.32 23.94 -11.17
C THR A 101 -28.01 22.70 -10.60
N LEU A 102 -27.24 21.74 -10.08
CA LEU A 102 -27.77 20.56 -9.43
C LEU A 102 -28.57 20.92 -8.17
N ALA A 103 -28.04 21.79 -7.31
CA ALA A 103 -28.71 22.22 -6.09
C ALA A 103 -30.05 22.91 -6.37
N GLU A 104 -30.12 23.77 -7.40
CA GLU A 104 -31.35 24.41 -7.86
C GLU A 104 -32.37 23.38 -8.38
N ARG A 105 -31.91 22.45 -9.23
CA ARG A 105 -32.77 21.42 -9.83
C ARG A 105 -33.39 20.48 -8.80
N ILE A 106 -32.63 20.07 -7.79
CA ILE A 106 -33.13 19.11 -6.79
C ILE A 106 -33.95 19.76 -5.67
N ALA A 107 -33.91 21.09 -5.51
CA ALA A 107 -34.56 21.80 -4.41
C ALA A 107 -36.06 21.45 -4.24
N PRO A 108 -36.89 21.34 -5.30
CA PRO A 108 -38.31 20.98 -5.16
C PRO A 108 -38.56 19.56 -4.62
N PHE A 109 -37.59 18.66 -4.75
CA PHE A 109 -37.71 17.26 -4.34
C PHE A 109 -37.25 17.03 -2.90
N ARG A 110 -36.62 18.02 -2.28
CA ARG A 110 -36.15 17.96 -0.89
C ARG A 110 -37.33 18.12 0.08
N PRO A 111 -37.35 17.40 1.23
CA PRO A 111 -38.40 17.55 2.22
C PRO A 111 -38.51 19.00 2.73
N GLN A 112 -39.73 19.55 2.83
CA GLN A 112 -39.96 20.95 3.23
C GLN A 112 -39.30 21.36 4.56
N HIS A 113 -39.11 20.42 5.49
CA HIS A 113 -38.46 20.68 6.77
C HIS A 113 -36.92 20.75 6.69
N ARG A 114 -36.33 20.51 5.52
CA ARG A 114 -34.88 20.54 5.27
C ARG A 114 -34.50 21.79 4.50
N THR A 115 -34.12 22.83 5.22
CA THR A 115 -33.83 24.16 4.66
C THR A 115 -32.34 24.40 4.40
N GLU A 116 -31.45 23.50 4.81
CA GLU A 116 -30.01 23.72 4.70
C GLU A 116 -29.55 23.63 3.23
N ALA A 117 -28.75 24.59 2.76
CA ALA A 117 -28.22 24.60 1.40
C ALA A 117 -27.14 23.51 1.18
N ILE A 118 -26.89 23.13 -0.08
CA ILE A 118 -25.72 22.30 -0.44
C ILE A 118 -24.47 23.19 -0.44
N ASP A 119 -23.35 22.68 0.06
CA ASP A 119 -22.05 23.37 0.00
C ASP A 119 -21.48 23.29 -1.42
N ILE A 120 -21.80 24.30 -2.24
CA ILE A 120 -21.31 24.41 -3.62
C ILE A 120 -19.82 24.77 -3.70
N ASP A 121 -19.22 25.18 -2.57
CA ASP A 121 -17.80 25.56 -2.47
C ASP A 121 -16.96 24.45 -1.81
N ALA A 122 -17.55 23.27 -1.62
CA ALA A 122 -16.87 22.09 -1.10
C ALA A 122 -15.62 21.77 -1.94
N GLU A 123 -14.51 21.46 -1.27
CA GLU A 123 -13.24 21.14 -1.96
C GLU A 123 -13.32 19.79 -2.69
N HIS A 124 -14.22 18.93 -2.21
CA HIS A 124 -14.46 17.61 -2.75
C HIS A 124 -15.89 17.15 -2.42
N ILE A 125 -16.36 16.18 -3.19
CA ILE A 125 -17.56 15.39 -2.92
C ILE A 125 -17.20 13.90 -2.93
N TRP A 126 -18.17 13.04 -2.61
CA TRP A 126 -17.95 11.60 -2.68
C TRP A 126 -18.81 10.96 -3.77
N ILE A 127 -18.21 10.04 -4.52
CA ILE A 127 -18.86 9.15 -5.49
C ILE A 127 -18.96 7.77 -4.83
N MET A 128 -20.13 7.15 -4.94
CA MET A 128 -20.39 5.81 -4.42
C MET A 128 -21.25 5.01 -5.38
N ARG A 129 -21.33 3.69 -5.18
CA ARG A 129 -22.29 2.86 -5.89
C ARG A 129 -23.72 3.30 -5.56
N ASP A 130 -24.59 3.35 -6.55
CA ASP A 130 -26.02 3.45 -6.31
C ASP A 130 -26.55 2.07 -5.90
N GLU A 131 -26.80 1.92 -4.61
CA GLU A 131 -27.32 0.68 -4.02
C GLU A 131 -28.85 0.75 -3.87
N SER A 132 -29.52 1.62 -4.65
CA SER A 132 -30.97 1.81 -4.60
C SER A 132 -31.74 1.09 -5.71
N GLU A 133 -31.04 0.41 -6.61
CA GLU A 133 -31.64 -0.44 -7.66
C GLU A 133 -32.25 -1.71 -7.06
N GLY A 134 -33.42 -2.13 -7.55
CA GLY A 134 -34.16 -3.25 -7.00
C GLY A 134 -34.87 -2.93 -5.68
N PHE A 135 -35.30 -3.99 -4.97
CA PHE A 135 -36.03 -3.86 -3.70
C PHE A 135 -35.06 -3.88 -2.51
N VAL A 136 -34.91 -2.75 -1.83
CA VAL A 136 -33.83 -2.52 -0.86
C VAL A 136 -34.38 -2.13 0.52
N PHE A 137 -33.85 -2.78 1.56
CA PHE A 137 -34.09 -2.42 2.95
C PHE A 137 -32.90 -1.61 3.52
N GLU A 138 -33.09 -0.32 3.81
CA GLU A 138 -32.11 0.47 4.55
C GLU A 138 -32.42 0.36 6.06
N ILE A 139 -31.56 -0.32 6.82
CA ILE A 139 -31.74 -0.47 8.27
C ILE A 139 -30.75 0.42 9.02
N LYS A 140 -31.24 1.19 10.00
CA LYS A 140 -30.43 1.93 10.96
C LYS A 140 -30.42 1.19 12.31
N PRO A 141 -29.46 0.27 12.53
CA PRO A 141 -29.59 -0.79 13.54
C PRO A 141 -29.43 -0.30 14.98
N LYS A 142 -28.76 0.85 15.19
CA LYS A 142 -28.41 1.41 16.51
C LYS A 142 -27.45 0.52 17.30
N CYS A 143 -27.32 0.75 18.61
CA CYS A 143 -26.33 0.08 19.47
C CYS A 143 -26.80 -1.31 19.88
N GLY A 144 -26.14 -2.35 19.36
CA GLY A 144 -26.42 -3.77 19.59
C GLY A 144 -25.83 -4.39 20.85
N TYR A 145 -25.39 -3.59 21.83
CA TYR A 145 -24.80 -4.09 23.06
C TYR A 145 -25.27 -3.31 24.29
N LEU A 146 -25.12 -3.93 25.46
CA LEU A 146 -25.37 -3.32 26.77
C LEU A 146 -24.09 -2.68 27.35
N VAL A 147 -24.28 -1.71 28.23
CA VAL A 147 -23.20 -1.08 28.98
C VAL A 147 -22.81 -2.02 30.13
N ASP A 148 -21.51 -2.14 30.40
CA ASP A 148 -21.00 -2.94 31.51
C ASP A 148 -21.41 -2.30 32.86
N ARG A 149 -21.63 -3.13 33.88
CA ARG A 149 -21.95 -2.70 35.25
C ARG A 149 -20.86 -1.81 35.84
N ALA A 150 -19.60 -2.07 35.50
CA ALA A 150 -18.49 -1.22 35.94
C ALA A 150 -18.53 0.20 35.36
N ALA A 151 -19.23 0.42 34.24
CA ALA A 151 -19.23 1.68 33.51
C ALA A 151 -20.43 2.60 33.83
N THR A 152 -21.32 2.20 34.76
CA THR A 152 -22.50 3.00 35.10
C THR A 152 -23.09 2.62 36.46
N GLU A 153 -23.46 3.62 37.27
CA GLU A 153 -24.19 3.40 38.52
C GLU A 153 -25.67 3.00 38.28
N TYR A 154 -26.24 3.42 37.15
CA TYR A 154 -27.62 3.11 36.80
C TYR A 154 -27.79 1.68 36.25
N THR A 155 -28.26 0.77 37.09
CA THR A 155 -28.49 -0.66 36.77
C THR A 155 -29.46 -0.87 35.59
N VAL A 156 -30.37 0.07 35.33
CA VAL A 156 -31.28 0.00 34.17
C VAL A 156 -30.52 -0.05 32.83
N LYS A 157 -29.35 0.61 32.74
CA LYS A 157 -28.51 0.67 31.53
C LYS A 157 -27.77 -0.63 31.24
N THR A 158 -27.70 -1.54 32.22
CA THR A 158 -27.08 -2.87 32.07
C THR A 158 -28.12 -3.95 31.78
N ARG A 159 -29.41 -3.61 31.81
CA ARG A 159 -30.53 -4.56 31.57
C ARG A 159 -31.27 -4.30 30.27
N TYR A 160 -31.37 -3.04 29.86
CA TYR A 160 -32.15 -2.64 28.68
C TYR A 160 -31.32 -1.85 27.69
N SER A 161 -31.60 -2.05 26.40
CA SER A 161 -30.88 -1.35 25.35
C SER A 161 -31.11 0.16 25.44
N ARG A 162 -30.05 0.92 25.11
CA ARG A 162 -30.12 2.39 25.03
C ARG A 162 -31.23 2.84 24.09
N TYR A 163 -31.50 2.07 23.04
CA TYR A 163 -32.57 2.37 22.10
C TYR A 163 -33.95 2.35 22.77
N ARG A 164 -34.30 1.28 23.49
CA ARG A 164 -35.63 1.15 24.11
C ARG A 164 -35.85 2.16 25.23
N MET A 165 -34.84 2.42 26.06
CA MET A 165 -34.91 3.51 27.05
C MET A 165 -35.15 4.87 26.38
N HIS A 166 -34.49 5.13 25.25
CA HIS A 166 -34.67 6.39 24.52
C HIS A 166 -36.03 6.49 23.82
N ARG A 167 -36.66 5.37 23.44
CA ARG A 167 -38.03 5.38 22.89
C ARG A 167 -39.05 5.84 23.92
N ILE A 168 -38.91 5.43 25.18
CA ILE A 168 -39.76 5.90 26.28
C ILE A 168 -39.63 7.41 26.44
N LEU A 169 -38.40 7.93 26.48
CA LEU A 169 -38.16 9.38 26.57
C LEU A 169 -38.79 10.14 25.38
N LYS A 170 -38.63 9.64 24.15
CA LYS A 170 -39.23 10.28 22.97
C LYS A 170 -40.76 10.27 23.00
N ALA A 171 -41.37 9.19 23.47
CA ALA A 171 -42.82 9.11 23.66
C ALA A 171 -43.28 10.14 24.72
N ALA A 172 -42.56 10.26 25.83
CA ALA A 172 -42.81 11.28 26.85
C ALA A 172 -42.72 12.71 26.30
N GLN A 173 -41.65 13.00 25.54
CA GLN A 173 -41.42 14.30 24.91
C GLN A 173 -42.51 14.65 23.90
N LYS A 174 -42.96 13.67 23.11
CA LYS A 174 -44.05 13.84 22.14
C LYS A 174 -45.38 14.12 22.84
N ALA A 175 -45.69 13.39 23.91
CA ALA A 175 -46.92 13.57 24.68
C ALA A 175 -46.97 14.93 25.40
N GLN A 176 -45.82 15.44 25.88
CA GLN A 176 -45.74 16.67 26.67
C GLN A 176 -45.35 17.91 25.85
N GLY A 177 -45.00 17.77 24.57
CA GLY A 177 -44.54 18.87 23.72
C GLY A 177 -43.26 19.57 24.21
N LYS A 178 -42.48 18.93 25.09
CA LYS A 178 -41.31 19.51 25.77
C LYS A 178 -40.05 18.71 25.50
N ARG A 179 -38.92 19.40 25.38
CA ARG A 179 -37.58 18.78 25.20
C ARG A 179 -37.11 18.02 26.44
N HIS A 180 -37.57 18.42 27.63
CA HIS A 180 -37.35 17.71 28.89
C HIS A 180 -38.71 17.29 29.45
N ALA A 181 -39.00 15.98 29.34
CA ALA A 181 -40.23 15.38 29.82
C ALA A 181 -39.92 14.51 31.05
N TYR A 182 -40.64 14.73 32.15
CA TYR A 182 -40.40 14.06 33.44
C TYR A 182 -41.48 13.02 33.78
N GLN A 183 -42.66 13.08 33.14
CA GLN A 183 -43.69 12.05 33.31
C GLN A 183 -43.43 10.89 32.35
N VAL A 184 -43.47 9.67 32.88
CA VAL A 184 -43.36 8.43 32.12
C VAL A 184 -44.64 8.27 31.28
N PRO A 185 -44.54 7.98 29.98
CA PRO A 185 -45.70 7.74 29.15
C PRO A 185 -46.41 6.46 29.60
N ASP A 186 -47.74 6.46 29.53
CA ASP A 186 -48.53 5.25 29.79
C ASP A 186 -48.28 4.25 28.65
N MET A 187 -47.49 3.21 28.94
CA MET A 187 -47.08 2.18 27.99
C MET A 187 -47.10 0.83 28.71
N SER A 188 -47.90 -0.09 28.21
CA SER A 188 -47.97 -1.45 28.74
C SER A 188 -46.67 -2.21 28.52
N TYR A 189 -46.45 -3.26 29.33
CA TYR A 189 -45.30 -4.14 29.13
C TYR A 189 -45.31 -4.83 27.75
N ALA A 190 -46.51 -5.16 27.23
CA ALA A 190 -46.67 -5.77 25.92
C ALA A 190 -46.19 -4.83 24.80
N GLU A 191 -46.64 -3.57 24.81
CA GLU A 191 -46.19 -2.54 23.87
C GLU A 191 -44.68 -2.31 23.99
N TRP A 192 -44.16 -2.23 25.22
CA TRP A 192 -42.73 -2.07 25.46
C TRP A 192 -41.93 -3.25 24.91
N SER A 193 -42.39 -4.49 25.13
CA SER A 193 -41.74 -5.74 24.68
C SER A 193 -41.74 -5.91 23.15
N ALA A 194 -42.74 -5.34 22.49
CA ALA A 194 -42.88 -5.33 21.04
C ALA A 194 -42.02 -4.27 20.32
N LEU A 195 -41.45 -3.30 21.06
CA LEU A 195 -40.52 -2.32 20.47
C LEU A 195 -39.31 -3.01 19.85
N TYR A 196 -38.83 -2.47 18.72
CA TYR A 196 -37.56 -2.87 18.13
C TYR A 196 -36.43 -2.81 19.17
N ASP A 197 -35.70 -3.91 19.32
CA ASP A 197 -34.51 -3.99 20.15
C ASP A 197 -33.29 -4.33 19.28
N PRO A 198 -32.28 -3.45 19.21
CA PRO A 198 -31.03 -3.80 18.55
C PRO A 198 -30.43 -5.10 19.10
N LEU A 199 -30.60 -5.38 20.40
CA LEU A 199 -30.08 -6.61 20.99
C LEU A 199 -30.69 -7.87 20.35
N ASP A 200 -31.91 -7.78 19.83
CA ASP A 200 -32.58 -8.88 19.14
C ASP A 200 -31.99 -9.07 17.73
N LEU A 201 -31.77 -7.97 17.00
CA LEU A 201 -31.15 -7.98 15.66
C LEU A 201 -29.72 -8.54 15.67
N PHE A 202 -28.91 -8.15 16.67
CA PHE A 202 -27.51 -8.53 16.78
C PHE A 202 -27.28 -9.86 17.54
N SER A 203 -28.34 -10.60 17.84
CA SER A 203 -28.27 -11.74 18.77
C SER A 203 -27.64 -13.01 18.21
N GLY A 204 -27.61 -13.18 16.88
CA GLY A 204 -27.29 -14.46 16.24
C GLY A 204 -28.36 -15.54 16.44
N GLN A 205 -29.49 -15.22 17.07
CA GLN A 205 -30.57 -16.18 17.36
C GLN A 205 -31.75 -15.93 16.42
N GLU A 206 -32.07 -16.90 15.57
CA GLU A 206 -33.10 -16.77 14.54
C GLU A 206 -34.43 -16.22 15.09
N ALA A 207 -34.94 -16.77 16.19
CA ALA A 207 -36.19 -16.34 16.80
C ALA A 207 -36.17 -14.87 17.25
N ARG A 208 -35.02 -14.35 17.67
CA ARG A 208 -34.84 -12.94 18.05
C ARG A 208 -34.67 -12.06 16.82
N VAL A 209 -34.00 -12.53 15.78
CA VAL A 209 -33.90 -11.83 14.49
C VAL A 209 -35.29 -11.69 13.85
N ASP A 210 -36.12 -12.73 13.90
CA ASP A 210 -37.51 -12.69 13.43
C ASP A 210 -38.33 -11.66 14.22
N LYS A 211 -38.14 -11.61 15.54
CA LYS A 211 -38.76 -10.58 16.39
C LYS A 211 -38.31 -9.17 16.00
N ALA A 212 -37.01 -8.98 15.72
CA ALA A 212 -36.46 -7.71 15.29
C ALA A 212 -37.02 -7.28 13.93
N ALA A 213 -37.13 -8.19 12.97
CA ALA A 213 -37.72 -7.95 11.66
C ALA A 213 -39.18 -7.46 11.78
N ARG A 214 -40.01 -8.18 12.55
CA ARG A 214 -41.41 -7.81 12.80
C ARG A 214 -41.51 -6.42 13.43
N ALA A 215 -40.66 -6.13 14.42
CA ALA A 215 -40.65 -4.85 15.09
C ALA A 215 -40.16 -3.68 14.20
N LEU A 216 -39.24 -3.95 13.26
CA LEU A 216 -38.79 -2.96 12.27
C LEU A 216 -39.89 -2.63 11.25
N VAL A 217 -40.64 -3.63 10.77
CA VAL A 217 -41.80 -3.43 9.89
C VAL A 217 -42.87 -2.61 10.59
N ALA A 218 -43.20 -2.95 11.85
CA ALA A 218 -44.15 -2.20 12.65
C ALA A 218 -43.71 -0.74 12.92
N ASP A 219 -42.43 -0.51 13.26
CA ASP A 219 -41.92 0.87 13.44
C ASP A 219 -41.94 1.64 12.11
N TRP A 220 -41.62 1.02 10.97
CA TRP A 220 -41.72 1.65 9.66
C TRP A 220 -43.16 2.03 9.31
N ARG A 221 -44.13 1.12 9.51
CA ARG A 221 -45.57 1.41 9.33
C ARG A 221 -46.04 2.59 10.18
N ALA A 222 -45.50 2.74 11.39
CA ALA A 222 -45.78 3.86 12.29
C ALA A 222 -45.02 5.17 11.94
N GLY A 223 -44.31 5.22 10.81
CA GLY A 223 -43.52 6.40 10.39
C GLY A 223 -42.15 6.52 11.09
N GLY A 224 -41.65 5.42 11.63
CA GLY A 224 -40.33 5.31 12.24
C GLY A 224 -39.18 5.51 11.23
N ASN A 225 -37.97 5.73 11.75
CA ASN A 225 -36.79 6.00 10.94
C ASN A 225 -35.66 4.98 11.14
N ASN A 226 -36.02 3.83 11.70
CA ASN A 226 -35.10 2.72 11.91
C ASN A 226 -34.98 1.82 10.67
N MET A 227 -35.96 1.86 9.78
CA MET A 227 -35.94 1.18 8.49
C MET A 227 -36.51 2.09 7.41
N ARG A 228 -36.01 1.97 6.18
CA ARG A 228 -36.64 2.48 4.97
C ARG A 228 -36.67 1.37 3.94
N ILE A 229 -37.64 1.45 3.03
CA ILE A 229 -37.77 0.54 1.92
C ILE A 229 -37.69 1.37 0.65
N MET A 230 -36.92 0.90 -0.31
CA MET A 230 -36.79 1.52 -1.62
C MET A 230 -37.06 0.48 -2.70
N HIS A 231 -37.65 0.93 -3.80
CA HIS A 231 -37.77 0.14 -5.01
C HIS A 231 -37.31 1.00 -6.19
N ASP A 232 -36.24 0.59 -6.86
CA ASP A 232 -35.63 1.32 -7.99
C ASP A 232 -35.40 2.81 -7.71
N GLY A 233 -34.81 3.08 -6.54
CA GLY A 233 -34.47 4.39 -5.99
C GLY A 233 -35.64 5.26 -5.54
N GLN A 234 -36.88 4.75 -5.58
CA GLN A 234 -38.02 5.43 -4.98
C GLN A 234 -38.25 4.91 -3.55
N ILE A 235 -38.33 5.84 -2.59
CA ILE A 235 -38.66 5.49 -1.20
C ILE A 235 -40.14 5.13 -1.11
N LEU A 236 -40.43 3.91 -0.67
CA LEU A 236 -41.80 3.49 -0.40
C LEU A 236 -42.29 4.14 0.89
N ARG A 237 -43.48 4.74 0.80
CA ARG A 237 -44.14 5.32 1.98
C ARG A 237 -44.83 4.22 2.77
N PRO A 238 -44.97 4.37 4.09
CA PRO A 238 -45.71 3.41 4.93
C PRO A 238 -47.15 3.11 4.49
N ASN A 239 -47.77 3.97 3.66
CA ASN A 239 -49.13 3.78 3.17
C ASN A 239 -49.17 3.29 1.71
N ASP A 240 -48.00 3.03 1.11
CA ASP A 240 -47.93 2.47 -0.24
C ASP A 240 -48.24 0.97 -0.18
N THR A 241 -49.36 0.59 -0.79
CA THR A 241 -49.86 -0.79 -0.84
C THR A 241 -49.60 -1.45 -2.20
N SER A 242 -48.97 -0.74 -3.14
CA SER A 242 -48.82 -1.22 -4.52
C SER A 242 -47.78 -2.34 -4.67
N LEU A 243 -46.79 -2.38 -3.77
CA LEU A 243 -45.63 -3.29 -3.83
C LEU A 243 -45.48 -4.16 -2.58
N VAL A 244 -46.40 -4.07 -1.62
CA VAL A 244 -46.37 -4.82 -0.36
C VAL A 244 -47.69 -5.55 -0.18
N GLU A 245 -47.68 -6.88 -0.38
CA GLU A 245 -48.87 -7.73 -0.27
C GLU A 245 -49.45 -7.74 1.15
N SER A 246 -48.60 -7.86 2.17
CA SER A 246 -49.00 -7.79 3.58
C SER A 246 -47.79 -7.46 4.49
N ASP A 247 -48.07 -7.10 5.74
CA ASP A 247 -47.00 -6.89 6.74
C ASP A 247 -46.29 -8.20 7.12
N ASP A 248 -47.01 -9.32 7.06
CA ASP A 248 -46.45 -10.65 7.32
C ASP A 248 -45.47 -11.06 6.21
N THR A 249 -45.86 -10.91 4.94
CA THR A 249 -44.98 -11.19 3.80
C THR A 249 -43.75 -10.29 3.81
N LEU A 250 -43.90 -9.01 4.14
CA LEU A 250 -42.78 -8.07 4.27
C LEU A 250 -41.84 -8.48 5.42
N THR A 251 -42.40 -8.90 6.55
CA THR A 251 -41.65 -9.40 7.70
C THR A 251 -40.87 -10.66 7.35
N GLU A 252 -41.48 -11.61 6.63
CA GLU A 252 -40.83 -12.83 6.19
C GLU A 252 -39.67 -12.56 5.23
N HIS A 253 -39.85 -11.66 4.26
CA HIS A 253 -38.78 -11.24 3.34
C HIS A 253 -37.61 -10.60 4.10
N LEU A 254 -37.91 -9.64 4.98
CA LEU A 254 -36.90 -8.99 5.80
C LEU A 254 -36.17 -9.99 6.69
N ALA A 255 -36.90 -10.86 7.38
CA ALA A 255 -36.34 -11.89 8.24
C ALA A 255 -35.44 -12.85 7.47
N ARG A 256 -35.85 -13.28 6.27
CA ARG A 256 -35.05 -14.16 5.40
C ARG A 256 -33.72 -13.51 5.04
N VAL A 257 -33.75 -12.25 4.62
CA VAL A 257 -32.54 -11.46 4.32
C VAL A 257 -31.65 -11.32 5.55
N LEU A 258 -32.23 -10.94 6.68
CA LEU A 258 -31.49 -10.74 7.92
C LEU A 258 -30.83 -12.03 8.42
N LYS A 259 -31.44 -13.19 8.19
CA LYS A 259 -30.95 -14.51 8.62
C LYS A 259 -29.94 -15.16 7.67
N THR A 260 -29.61 -14.52 6.54
CA THR A 260 -28.54 -15.03 5.67
C THR A 260 -27.22 -15.11 6.44
N PRO A 261 -26.37 -16.13 6.19
CA PRO A 261 -25.06 -16.25 6.85
C PRO A 261 -24.22 -14.99 6.74
N GLU A 262 -24.21 -14.34 5.57
CA GLU A 262 -23.45 -13.13 5.31
C GLU A 262 -23.91 -11.96 6.20
N MET A 263 -25.22 -11.82 6.38
CA MET A 263 -25.82 -10.76 7.20
C MET A 263 -25.69 -11.05 8.69
N GLN A 264 -25.89 -12.29 9.11
CA GLN A 264 -25.68 -12.71 10.50
C GLN A 264 -24.22 -12.54 10.91
N ASP A 265 -23.28 -12.92 10.05
CA ASP A 265 -21.86 -12.66 10.24
C ASP A 265 -21.61 -11.16 10.39
N ALA A 266 -22.08 -10.32 9.45
CA ALA A 266 -21.87 -8.87 9.52
C ALA A 266 -22.41 -8.25 10.82
N LEU A 267 -23.62 -8.66 11.25
CA LEU A 267 -24.25 -8.18 12.47
C LEU A 267 -23.51 -8.68 13.71
N VAL A 268 -23.33 -9.99 13.88
CA VAL A 268 -22.73 -10.58 15.09
C VAL A 268 -21.27 -10.14 15.23
N TYR A 269 -20.50 -10.14 14.13
CA TYR A 269 -19.09 -9.75 14.11
C TYR A 269 -18.88 -8.30 14.55
N SER A 270 -19.81 -7.39 14.22
CA SER A 270 -19.77 -5.99 14.68
C SER A 270 -19.83 -5.84 16.20
N THR A 271 -20.57 -6.72 16.90
CA THR A 271 -20.75 -6.65 18.36
C THR A 271 -19.62 -7.30 19.15
N TYR A 272 -19.05 -8.39 18.60
CA TYR A 272 -17.94 -9.11 19.20
C TYR A 272 -16.68 -8.24 19.25
N ARG A 273 -16.33 -7.55 18.15
CA ARG A 273 -15.16 -6.66 18.11
C ARG A 273 -15.37 -5.30 18.78
N ALA A 274 -16.59 -4.75 18.78
CA ALA A 274 -16.88 -3.54 19.58
C ALA A 274 -16.66 -3.76 21.08
N SER A 275 -16.88 -4.98 21.58
CA SER A 275 -16.60 -5.38 22.96
C SER A 275 -15.10 -5.51 23.25
N ILE A 276 -14.30 -5.97 22.28
CA ILE A 276 -12.83 -5.98 22.36
C ILE A 276 -12.27 -4.55 22.33
N MET A 277 -12.85 -3.65 21.53
CA MET A 277 -12.47 -2.22 21.52
C MET A 277 -12.74 -1.51 22.85
N LYS A 278 -13.76 -1.91 23.63
CA LYS A 278 -14.02 -1.33 24.96
C LYS A 278 -12.87 -1.56 25.93
N LEU A 279 -12.21 -2.72 25.88
CA LEU A 279 -11.01 -3.00 26.68
C LEU A 279 -9.84 -2.08 26.28
N PHE A 280 -9.71 -1.76 24.99
CA PHE A 280 -8.66 -0.88 24.49
C PHE A 280 -8.91 0.63 24.74
N VAL A 281 -10.15 1.09 24.59
CA VAL A 281 -10.50 2.51 24.83
C VAL A 281 -10.51 2.84 26.33
N ALA A 282 -10.95 1.92 27.20
CA ALA A 282 -10.89 2.12 28.65
C ALA A 282 -9.44 2.22 29.18
N ALA A 283 -8.52 1.44 28.61
CA ALA A 283 -7.08 1.56 28.90
C ALA A 283 -6.47 2.89 28.42
N SER A 284 -7.04 3.49 27.37
CA SER A 284 -6.55 4.74 26.77
C SER A 284 -7.02 5.99 27.52
N VAL A 285 -8.25 5.99 28.06
CA VAL A 285 -8.82 7.14 28.79
C VAL A 285 -8.15 7.34 30.17
N ALA A 286 -7.65 6.28 30.81
CA ALA A 286 -6.89 6.41 32.05
C ALA A 286 -5.50 7.05 31.85
N ALA A 287 -4.90 6.93 30.65
CA ALA A 287 -3.59 7.50 30.32
C ALA A 287 -3.64 8.96 29.83
N LEU A 288 -4.83 9.49 29.51
CA LEU A 288 -5.01 10.81 28.91
C LEU A 288 -5.22 11.96 29.91
N ALA A 289 -5.23 11.69 31.23
CA ALA A 289 -5.40 12.73 32.25
C ALA A 289 -4.09 13.44 32.66
N THR A 290 -2.93 12.97 32.20
CA THR A 290 -1.64 13.63 32.46
C THR A 290 -0.73 13.53 31.23
N SER A 291 -0.37 14.69 30.68
CA SER A 291 0.51 14.94 29.52
C SER A 291 -0.18 15.01 28.14
N VAL A 292 -0.16 16.22 27.58
CA VAL A 292 -0.41 16.51 26.17
C VAL A 292 0.82 16.04 25.38
N ALA A 293 0.80 14.79 24.93
CA ALA A 293 1.69 14.26 23.91
C ALA A 293 0.90 13.23 23.10
N ALA A 294 0.99 13.30 21.78
CA ALA A 294 0.26 12.44 20.84
C ALA A 294 0.64 10.95 21.05
N VAL A 295 -0.21 10.22 21.78
CA VAL A 295 -0.07 8.77 21.95
C VAL A 295 -0.59 8.08 20.69
N LYS A 296 0.33 7.52 19.89
CA LYS A 296 0.04 6.57 18.81
C LYS A 296 -0.54 5.28 19.41
N TRP A 297 -1.74 4.93 18.98
CA TRP A 297 -2.44 3.70 19.34
C TRP A 297 -1.66 2.47 18.85
N HIS A 298 -1.28 1.57 19.78
CA HIS A 298 -0.75 0.25 19.49
C HIS A 298 -1.78 -0.79 19.97
N GLY A 299 -2.66 -1.23 19.06
CA GLY A 299 -3.55 -2.38 19.25
C GLY A 299 -2.84 -3.72 18.98
N PRO A 300 -3.48 -4.87 19.25
CA PRO A 300 -2.84 -6.17 19.16
C PRO A 300 -2.50 -6.49 17.69
N ASN A 301 -1.28 -6.98 17.47
CA ASN A 301 -0.61 -7.16 16.19
C ASN A 301 -1.44 -7.91 15.14
N PHE A 302 -2.27 -7.18 14.39
CA PHE A 302 -2.48 -7.46 12.97
C PHE A 302 -1.51 -6.54 12.23
N VAL A 303 -0.53 -7.14 11.55
CA VAL A 303 0.44 -6.42 10.74
C VAL A 303 -0.31 -5.68 9.63
N ARG A 304 -0.66 -4.40 9.87
CA ARG A 304 -0.92 -3.44 8.79
C ARG A 304 0.40 -3.29 8.05
N VAL A 305 0.55 -3.97 6.92
CA VAL A 305 1.67 -3.72 6.01
C VAL A 305 1.48 -2.30 5.50
N ARG A 306 2.28 -1.36 6.04
CA ARG A 306 2.30 0.00 5.53
C ARG A 306 2.84 -0.08 4.11
N ARG A 307 2.07 0.47 3.16
CA ARG A 307 2.50 0.62 1.77
C ARG A 307 3.78 1.45 1.71
N ASP A 308 4.65 1.11 0.77
CA ASP A 308 5.87 1.85 0.47
C ASP A 308 5.51 3.24 -0.06
N ILE A 309 6.43 4.19 0.14
CA ILE A 309 6.16 5.60 -0.17
C ILE A 309 5.98 5.84 -1.67
N SER A 310 6.68 5.08 -2.52
CA SER A 310 6.58 5.24 -3.97
C SER A 310 5.23 4.79 -4.48
N THR A 311 4.76 3.63 -4.01
CA THR A 311 3.39 3.15 -4.28
C THR A 311 2.35 4.13 -3.78
N SER A 312 2.54 4.67 -2.56
CA SER A 312 1.63 5.66 -2.00
C SER A 312 1.54 6.92 -2.86
N LEU A 313 2.65 7.39 -3.42
CA LEU A 313 2.69 8.53 -4.33
C LEU A 313 2.06 8.22 -5.70
N ASP A 314 2.29 7.02 -6.23
CA ASP A 314 1.69 6.58 -7.50
C ASP A 314 0.16 6.52 -7.41
N ILE A 315 -0.37 6.02 -6.28
CA ILE A 315 -1.82 6.02 -5.99
C ILE A 315 -2.35 7.46 -5.86
N GLN A 316 -1.65 8.34 -5.14
CA GLN A 316 -2.07 9.73 -4.93
C GLN A 316 -2.08 10.58 -6.20
N ALA A 317 -1.16 10.30 -7.13
CA ALA A 317 -1.02 11.06 -8.37
C ALA A 317 -2.13 10.77 -9.41
N ASN A 318 -3.04 9.82 -9.14
CA ASN A 318 -4.11 9.38 -10.05
C ASN A 318 -3.58 9.08 -11.47
N ALA A 319 -2.33 8.61 -11.56
CA ALA A 319 -1.62 8.57 -12.81
C ALA A 319 -2.21 7.48 -13.71
N SER A 320 -2.53 7.88 -14.94
CA SER A 320 -2.75 7.02 -16.11
C SER A 320 -1.60 6.03 -16.38
N ASP A 321 -0.50 6.11 -15.61
CA ASP A 321 0.74 5.33 -15.69
C ASP A 321 0.70 3.99 -14.95
N LEU A 322 -0.42 3.58 -14.33
CA LEU A 322 -0.54 2.22 -13.77
C LEU A 322 -0.57 1.09 -14.83
N ARG A 323 -0.33 1.42 -16.10
CA ARG A 323 -0.11 0.49 -17.22
C ARG A 323 1.36 0.40 -17.65
N GLU A 324 2.25 1.20 -17.06
CA GLU A 324 3.65 1.24 -17.47
C GLU A 324 4.30 -0.13 -17.26
N GLY A 325 4.62 -0.78 -18.38
CA GLY A 325 5.39 -2.00 -18.39
C GLY A 325 4.65 -3.22 -17.85
N ILE A 326 3.50 -3.59 -18.40
CA ILE A 326 2.92 -4.91 -18.13
C ILE A 326 2.60 -5.59 -19.45
N ASN A 327 3.31 -6.69 -19.72
CA ASN A 327 2.97 -7.59 -20.81
C ASN A 327 1.76 -8.45 -20.39
N HIS A 328 0.56 -8.05 -20.80
CA HIS A 328 -0.71 -8.69 -20.44
C HIS A 328 -1.21 -9.67 -21.50
N LYS A 329 -0.33 -10.08 -22.43
CA LYS A 329 -0.64 -11.13 -23.39
C LYS A 329 -0.76 -12.47 -22.66
N THR A 330 -1.42 -13.44 -23.28
CA THR A 330 -1.42 -14.82 -22.79
C THR A 330 0.01 -15.26 -22.46
N PRO A 331 0.27 -15.87 -21.29
CA PRO A 331 1.60 -16.32 -20.92
C PRO A 331 2.19 -17.17 -22.05
N ASN A 332 3.25 -16.66 -22.66
CA ASN A 332 4.02 -17.42 -23.63
C ASN A 332 4.95 -18.33 -22.84
N VAL A 333 4.90 -19.63 -23.07
CA VAL A 333 5.81 -20.58 -22.41
C VAL A 333 6.99 -20.80 -23.36
N PRO A 334 8.19 -20.26 -23.06
CA PRO A 334 9.35 -20.44 -23.92
C PRO A 334 9.66 -21.91 -24.18
N HIS A 335 10.16 -22.21 -25.38
CA HIS A 335 10.57 -23.57 -25.73
C HIS A 335 11.63 -24.10 -24.75
N GLY A 336 11.41 -25.28 -24.19
CA GLY A 336 12.27 -25.87 -23.16
C GLY A 336 11.89 -25.49 -21.73
N SER A 337 10.81 -24.73 -21.53
CA SER A 337 10.22 -24.43 -20.23
C SER A 337 8.78 -24.94 -20.12
N GLN A 338 8.26 -24.93 -18.90
CA GLN A 338 6.85 -25.12 -18.55
C GLN A 338 6.47 -24.09 -17.48
N LEU A 339 5.21 -23.68 -17.46
CA LEU A 339 4.69 -22.81 -16.40
C LEU A 339 4.07 -23.69 -15.31
N ILE A 340 4.67 -23.70 -14.12
CA ILE A 340 4.17 -24.43 -12.95
C ILE A 340 3.84 -23.45 -11.81
N SER A 341 3.31 -23.96 -10.70
CA SER A 341 3.12 -23.18 -9.49
C SER A 341 3.79 -23.84 -8.30
N LEU A 342 4.50 -23.04 -7.50
CA LEU A 342 5.11 -23.49 -6.23
C LEU A 342 4.29 -22.97 -5.05
N PRO A 343 4.07 -23.78 -4.01
CA PRO A 343 3.38 -23.34 -2.80
C PRO A 343 4.20 -22.28 -2.05
N VAL A 344 3.52 -21.31 -1.44
CA VAL A 344 4.14 -20.28 -0.61
C VAL A 344 3.64 -20.41 0.84
N GLU A 345 2.54 -19.74 1.21
CA GLU A 345 1.91 -19.81 2.54
C GLU A 345 0.38 -19.68 2.44
N ASP A 346 -0.38 -20.08 3.46
CA ASP A 346 -1.85 -19.90 3.53
C ASP A 346 -2.62 -20.41 2.29
N ASN A 347 -2.21 -21.57 1.74
CA ASN A 347 -2.70 -22.16 0.48
C ASN A 347 -2.49 -21.31 -0.77
N SER A 348 -1.65 -20.28 -0.71
CA SER A 348 -1.24 -19.49 -1.88
C SER A 348 -0.07 -20.13 -2.62
N LYS A 349 0.08 -19.77 -3.89
CA LYS A 349 1.16 -20.27 -4.76
C LYS A 349 1.70 -19.19 -5.68
N VAL A 350 2.95 -19.32 -6.10
CA VAL A 350 3.59 -18.42 -7.06
C VAL A 350 3.80 -19.15 -8.38
N ALA A 351 3.51 -18.49 -9.51
CA ALA A 351 3.77 -19.05 -10.83
C ALA A 351 5.24 -18.91 -11.20
N VAL A 352 5.80 -19.93 -11.84
CA VAL A 352 7.22 -20.02 -12.17
C VAL A 352 7.40 -20.69 -13.53
N TYR A 353 8.09 -20.03 -14.45
CA TYR A 353 8.62 -20.68 -15.64
C TYR A 353 9.77 -21.58 -15.22
N TRP A 354 9.68 -22.86 -15.56
CA TRP A 354 10.52 -23.93 -15.03
C TRP A 354 11.09 -24.75 -16.18
N SER A 355 12.39 -25.07 -16.13
CA SER A 355 13.03 -25.85 -17.20
C SER A 355 12.38 -27.23 -17.34
N TYR A 356 11.93 -27.59 -18.53
CA TYR A 356 11.16 -28.82 -18.78
C TYR A 356 11.99 -30.10 -18.64
N TYR A 357 13.27 -30.05 -19.04
CA TYR A 357 14.15 -31.22 -19.12
C TYR A 357 15.10 -31.38 -17.93
N ALA A 358 14.95 -30.58 -16.87
CA ALA A 358 15.78 -30.71 -15.68
C ALA A 358 15.37 -31.95 -14.86
N ASP A 359 16.35 -32.73 -14.43
CA ASP A 359 16.16 -33.83 -13.49
C ASP A 359 16.57 -33.37 -12.08
N ASP A 360 15.58 -33.16 -11.23
CA ASP A 360 15.74 -32.65 -9.87
C ASP A 360 16.71 -33.52 -9.04
N SER A 361 16.76 -34.83 -9.29
CA SER A 361 17.61 -35.78 -8.56
C SER A 361 19.10 -35.67 -8.92
N THR A 362 19.41 -35.11 -10.09
CA THR A 362 20.79 -34.92 -10.57
C THR A 362 21.23 -33.48 -10.63
N THR A 363 20.31 -32.52 -10.51
CA THR A 363 20.57 -31.08 -10.56
C THR A 363 21.55 -30.62 -9.46
N GLU A 364 22.58 -29.86 -9.87
CA GLU A 364 23.63 -29.32 -9.01
C GLU A 364 23.54 -27.79 -8.87
N ARG A 365 22.94 -27.09 -9.84
CA ARG A 365 22.85 -25.63 -9.89
C ARG A 365 21.43 -25.17 -10.25
N ALA A 366 20.92 -24.19 -9.52
CA ALA A 366 19.65 -23.52 -9.81
C ALA A 366 19.87 -22.03 -10.08
N TYR A 367 19.32 -21.53 -11.17
CA TYR A 367 19.31 -20.11 -11.53
C TYR A 367 17.87 -19.59 -11.49
N ILE A 368 17.62 -18.60 -10.63
CA ILE A 368 16.30 -18.00 -10.42
C ILE A 368 16.37 -16.55 -10.91
N MET A 369 15.84 -16.26 -12.11
CA MET A 369 15.94 -14.93 -12.72
C MET A 369 14.62 -14.16 -12.66
N MET A 370 14.62 -13.09 -11.87
CA MET A 370 13.47 -12.20 -11.68
C MET A 370 13.35 -11.17 -12.81
N HIS A 371 12.15 -11.11 -13.38
CA HIS A 371 11.80 -10.17 -14.45
C HIS A 371 11.92 -8.71 -14.06
N GLY A 372 11.94 -7.84 -15.08
CA GLY A 372 11.97 -6.39 -14.93
C GLY A 372 10.61 -5.83 -14.55
N LYS A 373 10.46 -4.51 -14.69
CA LYS A 373 9.16 -3.85 -14.48
C LYS A 373 8.07 -4.40 -15.40
N LEU A 374 8.46 -4.92 -16.58
CA LEU A 374 7.59 -5.45 -17.65
C LEU A 374 6.77 -6.68 -17.28
N ARG A 375 7.11 -7.36 -16.18
CA ARG A 375 6.49 -8.63 -15.74
C ARG A 375 6.50 -9.67 -16.87
N ASP A 376 7.66 -9.82 -17.46
CA ASP A 376 7.97 -10.66 -18.61
C ASP A 376 8.87 -11.82 -18.17
N GLY A 377 8.38 -12.65 -17.24
CA GLY A 377 9.12 -13.81 -16.73
C GLY A 377 9.55 -14.78 -17.82
N ASP A 378 8.78 -14.88 -18.90
CA ASP A 378 9.09 -15.68 -20.09
C ASP A 378 10.35 -15.18 -20.82
N ASN A 379 10.44 -13.87 -21.02
CA ASN A 379 11.61 -13.23 -21.62
C ASN A 379 12.84 -13.38 -20.72
N TYR A 380 12.69 -13.19 -19.41
CA TYR A 380 13.81 -13.34 -18.47
C TYR A 380 14.27 -14.79 -18.29
N TRP A 381 13.36 -15.77 -18.41
CA TRP A 381 13.74 -17.18 -18.53
C TRP A 381 14.57 -17.41 -19.79
N THR A 382 14.16 -16.83 -20.93
CA THR A 382 14.86 -16.96 -22.21
C THR A 382 16.27 -16.37 -22.14
N VAL A 383 16.43 -15.15 -21.60
CA VAL A 383 17.75 -14.52 -21.40
C VAL A 383 18.67 -15.39 -20.54
N MET A 384 18.17 -15.94 -19.42
CA MET A 384 18.97 -16.83 -18.58
C MET A 384 19.32 -18.14 -19.29
N ASN A 385 18.37 -18.70 -20.04
CA ASN A 385 18.59 -19.92 -20.81
C ASN A 385 19.61 -19.73 -21.92
N ASP A 386 19.58 -18.62 -22.66
CA ASP A 386 20.55 -18.35 -23.73
C ASP A 386 21.97 -18.17 -23.18
N ALA A 387 22.11 -17.50 -22.03
CA ALA A 387 23.36 -17.43 -21.29
C ALA A 387 23.84 -18.83 -20.86
N TYR A 388 22.94 -19.65 -20.30
CA TYR A 388 23.26 -21.03 -19.92
C TYR A 388 23.66 -21.91 -21.10
N GLN A 389 22.94 -21.86 -22.24
CA GLN A 389 23.29 -22.64 -23.43
C GLN A 389 24.67 -22.26 -23.97
N THR A 390 25.01 -20.97 -23.92
CA THR A 390 26.33 -20.47 -24.27
C THR A 390 27.40 -21.02 -23.31
N ALA A 391 27.15 -20.98 -21.99
CA ALA A 391 28.07 -21.53 -21.00
C ALA A 391 28.22 -23.05 -21.12
N LEU A 392 27.15 -23.77 -21.44
CA LEU A 392 27.14 -25.22 -21.63
C LEU A 392 27.99 -25.60 -22.85
N LYS A 393 27.81 -24.88 -23.97
CA LYS A 393 28.62 -25.07 -25.19
C LYS A 393 30.11 -24.79 -24.94
N ASN A 394 30.42 -23.81 -24.09
CA ASN A 394 31.78 -23.46 -23.72
C ASN A 394 32.38 -24.37 -22.63
N GLY A 395 31.60 -25.30 -22.06
CA GLY A 395 32.03 -26.20 -21.00
C GLY A 395 32.24 -25.54 -19.64
N THR A 396 31.75 -24.30 -19.44
CA THR A 396 31.82 -23.58 -18.16
C THR A 396 30.83 -24.13 -17.14
N VAL A 397 29.71 -24.67 -17.62
CA VAL A 397 28.69 -25.36 -16.82
C VAL A 397 28.37 -26.73 -17.42
N ASN A 398 27.75 -27.60 -16.63
CA ASN A 398 27.27 -28.90 -17.07
C ASN A 398 25.73 -28.89 -17.25
N ASN A 399 25.20 -30.00 -17.76
CA ASN A 399 23.76 -30.16 -17.99
C ASN A 399 22.93 -30.44 -16.72
N ARG A 400 23.54 -30.42 -15.52
CA ARG A 400 22.87 -30.59 -14.22
C ARG A 400 22.43 -29.24 -13.66
N THR A 401 21.80 -28.44 -14.50
CA THR A 401 21.40 -27.08 -14.19
C THR A 401 19.91 -26.92 -14.43
N ILE A 402 19.25 -26.20 -13.53
CA ILE A 402 17.86 -25.79 -13.69
C ILE A 402 17.75 -24.27 -13.74
N ILE A 403 16.94 -23.79 -14.67
CA ILE A 403 16.62 -22.37 -14.83
C ILE A 403 15.16 -22.17 -14.53
N VAL A 404 14.90 -21.19 -13.68
CA VAL A 404 13.55 -20.76 -13.34
C VAL A 404 13.41 -19.24 -13.40
N ALA A 405 12.22 -18.78 -13.76
CA ALA A 405 11.87 -17.37 -13.72
C ALA A 405 10.48 -17.23 -13.09
N PRO A 406 10.38 -16.65 -11.87
CA PRO A 406 9.08 -16.39 -11.25
C PRO A 406 8.29 -15.37 -12.05
N GLU A 407 6.98 -15.57 -12.13
CA GLU A 407 6.04 -14.67 -12.78
C GLU A 407 5.17 -14.02 -11.71
N PHE A 408 5.48 -12.75 -11.39
CA PHE A 408 4.68 -11.99 -10.45
C PHE A 408 3.56 -11.29 -11.21
N TYR A 409 2.37 -11.90 -11.19
CA TYR A 409 1.22 -11.37 -11.94
C TYR A 409 0.74 -10.02 -11.43
N SER A 410 0.21 -9.22 -12.36
CA SER A 410 -0.67 -8.11 -12.02
C SER A 410 -2.09 -8.63 -11.81
N GLU A 411 -2.69 -8.35 -10.65
CA GLU A 411 -4.07 -8.76 -10.37
C GLU A 411 -5.04 -8.17 -11.42
N LYS A 412 -4.77 -6.94 -11.86
CA LYS A 412 -5.61 -6.20 -12.81
C LYS A 412 -5.33 -6.59 -14.26
N LEU A 413 -4.07 -6.62 -14.67
CA LEU A 413 -3.73 -6.75 -16.10
C LEU A 413 -3.51 -8.20 -16.54
N ASN A 414 -3.21 -9.12 -15.62
CA ASN A 414 -3.15 -10.54 -15.89
C ASN A 414 -4.41 -11.27 -15.40
N SER A 415 -5.53 -10.55 -15.21
CA SER A 415 -6.80 -11.14 -14.78
C SER A 415 -7.22 -12.26 -15.74
N GLY A 416 -7.56 -13.43 -15.18
CA GLY A 416 -7.88 -14.64 -15.93
C GLY A 416 -6.67 -15.49 -16.35
N GLN A 417 -5.43 -15.06 -16.09
CA GLN A 417 -4.21 -15.85 -16.33
C GLN A 417 -3.72 -16.61 -15.09
N PHE A 418 -4.33 -16.35 -13.94
CA PHE A 418 -4.01 -16.94 -12.66
C PHE A 418 -5.30 -17.37 -11.94
N ASP A 419 -5.22 -18.40 -11.09
CA ASP A 419 -6.38 -18.90 -10.35
C ASP A 419 -6.54 -18.25 -8.97
N ASN A 420 -7.60 -18.63 -8.24
CA ASN A 420 -7.97 -18.08 -6.94
C ASN A 420 -6.95 -18.32 -5.80
N THR A 421 -5.87 -19.07 -6.04
CA THR A 421 -4.79 -19.32 -5.07
C THR A 421 -3.45 -18.70 -5.49
N THR A 422 -3.35 -18.19 -6.70
CA THR A 422 -2.08 -17.71 -7.26
C THR A 422 -1.80 -16.28 -6.82
N LEU A 423 -0.58 -16.00 -6.36
CA LEU A 423 -0.16 -14.67 -5.93
C LEU A 423 -0.19 -13.68 -7.10
N ALA A 424 -0.85 -12.54 -6.89
CA ALA A 424 -0.84 -11.41 -7.80
C ALA A 424 -0.85 -10.08 -7.03
N TRP A 425 -0.31 -9.03 -7.66
CA TRP A 425 -0.20 -7.70 -7.07
C TRP A 425 -1.05 -6.69 -7.86
N GLY A 426 -1.90 -5.96 -7.16
CA GLY A 426 -2.84 -5.00 -7.74
C GLY A 426 -2.17 -3.73 -8.25
N ASP A 427 -1.06 -3.37 -7.63
CA ASP A 427 -0.23 -2.23 -8.03
C ASP A 427 0.96 -2.71 -8.87
N PRO A 428 1.28 -2.04 -9.99
CA PRO A 428 2.21 -2.54 -11.00
C PRO A 428 3.65 -2.71 -10.49
N ASN A 429 4.07 -2.00 -9.44
CA ASN A 429 5.46 -2.00 -8.97
C ASN A 429 5.64 -2.35 -7.47
N THR A 430 4.59 -2.68 -6.72
CA THR A 430 4.69 -2.95 -5.26
C THR A 430 5.55 -4.15 -4.92
N TRP A 431 5.52 -5.18 -5.78
CA TRP A 431 6.38 -6.33 -5.65
C TRP A 431 7.88 -5.97 -5.69
N GLN A 432 8.28 -4.87 -6.34
CA GLN A 432 9.69 -4.42 -6.38
C GLN A 432 10.20 -3.98 -5.01
N ALA A 433 9.28 -3.53 -4.13
CA ALA A 433 9.57 -3.16 -2.75
C ALA A 433 9.40 -4.35 -1.78
N GLY A 434 9.01 -5.53 -2.28
CA GLY A 434 8.75 -6.71 -1.46
C GLY A 434 7.41 -6.67 -0.71
N GLU A 435 6.41 -5.94 -1.21
CA GLU A 435 5.12 -5.84 -0.53
C GLU A 435 4.27 -7.12 -0.62
N THR A 436 3.25 -7.17 0.23
CA THR A 436 2.17 -8.17 0.24
C THR A 436 1.44 -8.21 -1.10
N ALA A 437 1.18 -9.41 -1.59
CA ALA A 437 0.31 -9.65 -2.73
C ALA A 437 -1.13 -9.22 -2.37
N SER A 438 -1.89 -8.72 -3.34
CA SER A 438 -3.30 -8.38 -3.14
C SER A 438 -4.24 -9.54 -3.45
N HIS A 439 -3.73 -10.57 -4.14
CA HIS A 439 -4.44 -11.79 -4.45
C HIS A 439 -3.64 -13.02 -3.96
N PRO A 440 -4.28 -14.05 -3.37
CA PRO A 440 -5.70 -14.12 -3.01
C PRO A 440 -6.11 -13.05 -1.99
N ALA A 441 -7.37 -12.63 -2.01
CA ALA A 441 -7.85 -11.60 -1.08
C ALA A 441 -7.59 -12.02 0.38
N GLY A 442 -6.97 -11.13 1.16
CA GLY A 442 -6.60 -11.40 2.55
C GLY A 442 -5.29 -12.18 2.75
N THR A 443 -4.56 -12.52 1.69
CA THR A 443 -3.23 -13.12 1.80
C THR A 443 -2.27 -12.19 2.55
N LYS A 444 -1.34 -12.80 3.30
CA LYS A 444 -0.23 -12.09 3.96
C LYS A 444 1.08 -12.24 3.20
N ALA A 445 1.13 -13.18 2.24
CA ALA A 445 2.33 -13.50 1.49
C ALA A 445 2.84 -12.27 0.73
N THR A 446 4.12 -11.98 0.90
CA THR A 446 4.86 -10.92 0.24
C THR A 446 5.66 -11.44 -0.94
N ALA A 447 6.17 -10.52 -1.76
CA ALA A 447 7.16 -10.87 -2.77
C ALA A 447 8.44 -11.48 -2.17
N PHE A 448 8.78 -11.15 -0.92
CA PHE A 448 9.88 -11.82 -0.21
C PHE A 448 9.51 -13.25 0.20
N ASP A 449 8.28 -13.50 0.66
CA ASP A 449 7.84 -14.84 1.04
C ASP A 449 7.74 -15.76 -0.18
N ALA A 450 7.34 -15.23 -1.34
CA ALA A 450 7.41 -15.96 -2.60
C ALA A 450 8.85 -16.37 -2.95
N LEU A 451 9.83 -15.48 -2.79
CA LEU A 451 11.25 -15.80 -2.99
C LEU A 451 11.77 -16.79 -1.93
N ASP A 452 11.40 -16.62 -0.66
CA ASP A 452 11.74 -17.55 0.43
C ASP A 452 11.22 -18.97 0.11
N ALA A 453 10.00 -19.08 -0.41
CA ALA A 453 9.41 -20.37 -0.81
C ALA A 453 10.15 -21.01 -2.00
N ILE A 454 10.49 -20.24 -3.03
CA ILE A 454 11.26 -20.74 -4.18
C ILE A 454 12.65 -21.21 -3.73
N VAL A 455 13.37 -20.38 -2.96
CA VAL A 455 14.72 -20.74 -2.46
C VAL A 455 14.63 -21.94 -1.51
N GLY A 456 13.63 -21.97 -0.63
CA GLY A 456 13.39 -23.09 0.28
C GLY A 456 13.07 -24.39 -0.45
N TYR A 457 12.33 -24.34 -1.56
CA TYR A 457 12.02 -25.50 -2.40
C TYR A 457 13.29 -26.12 -2.99
N PHE A 458 14.22 -25.29 -3.49
CA PHE A 458 15.51 -25.72 -4.02
C PHE A 458 16.48 -26.17 -2.93
N ALA A 459 16.55 -25.45 -1.82
CA ALA A 459 17.42 -25.80 -0.69
C ALA A 459 16.99 -27.08 0.03
N ASN A 460 15.82 -27.65 -0.29
CA ASN A 460 15.36 -28.89 0.31
C ASN A 460 16.06 -30.11 -0.32
N LYS A 461 16.89 -30.83 0.46
CA LYS A 461 17.62 -32.03 0.00
C LYS A 461 16.73 -33.18 -0.46
N GLN A 462 15.50 -33.27 0.04
CA GLN A 462 14.57 -34.30 -0.39
C GLN A 462 14.07 -34.05 -1.81
N ASN A 463 13.97 -32.78 -2.22
CA ASN A 463 13.65 -32.38 -3.60
C ASN A 463 14.90 -32.42 -4.49
N PHE A 464 16.00 -31.80 -4.04
CA PHE A 464 17.24 -31.68 -4.81
C PHE A 464 18.47 -32.19 -4.04
N PRO A 465 18.72 -33.51 -4.00
CA PRO A 465 19.76 -34.11 -3.15
C PRO A 465 21.20 -33.76 -3.55
N LYS A 466 21.42 -33.28 -4.79
CA LYS A 466 22.75 -32.93 -5.31
C LYS A 466 22.97 -31.43 -5.50
N LEU A 467 21.99 -30.60 -5.14
CA LEU A 467 22.10 -29.15 -5.31
C LEU A 467 23.23 -28.59 -4.46
N LYS A 468 24.04 -27.72 -5.07
CA LYS A 468 25.17 -27.04 -4.42
C LYS A 468 25.09 -25.53 -4.55
N ASN A 469 24.42 -25.02 -5.57
CA ASN A 469 24.40 -23.58 -5.85
C ASN A 469 22.98 -23.12 -6.20
N ILE A 470 22.55 -22.04 -5.56
CA ILE A 470 21.36 -21.28 -5.92
C ILE A 470 21.81 -19.86 -6.27
N THR A 471 21.59 -19.44 -7.51
CA THR A 471 21.91 -18.09 -7.97
C THR A 471 20.62 -17.34 -8.28
N LEU A 472 20.32 -16.36 -7.45
CA LEU A 472 19.19 -15.45 -7.61
C LEU A 472 19.65 -14.24 -8.43
N VAL A 473 18.99 -13.96 -9.54
CA VAL A 473 19.36 -12.91 -10.49
C VAL A 473 18.18 -11.96 -10.65
N GLY A 474 18.42 -10.66 -10.69
CA GLY A 474 17.40 -9.69 -11.05
C GLY A 474 17.98 -8.53 -11.85
N HIS A 475 17.22 -8.00 -12.82
CA HIS A 475 17.61 -6.81 -13.58
C HIS A 475 16.49 -5.76 -13.60
N GLY A 476 16.85 -4.48 -13.43
CA GLY A 476 15.90 -3.36 -13.40
C GLY A 476 14.91 -3.48 -12.23
N GLY A 477 13.63 -3.73 -12.54
CA GLY A 477 12.59 -4.00 -11.53
C GLY A 477 12.93 -5.20 -10.63
N GLY A 478 13.35 -6.31 -11.23
CA GLY A 478 13.83 -7.50 -10.52
C GLY A 478 15.12 -7.23 -9.76
N GLY A 479 15.99 -6.35 -10.27
CA GLY A 479 17.19 -5.89 -9.56
C GLY A 479 16.85 -5.12 -8.28
N GLN A 480 15.80 -4.29 -8.32
CA GLN A 480 15.29 -3.59 -7.13
C GLN A 480 14.80 -4.57 -6.06
N LEU A 481 13.98 -5.55 -6.45
CA LEU A 481 13.54 -6.60 -5.53
C LEU A 481 14.74 -7.38 -4.98
N MET A 482 15.67 -7.79 -5.85
CA MET A 482 16.81 -8.61 -5.48
C MET A 482 17.75 -7.88 -4.50
N ASN A 483 17.99 -6.58 -4.69
CA ASN A 483 18.81 -5.81 -3.76
C ASN A 483 18.19 -5.75 -2.36
N ARG A 484 16.87 -5.61 -2.28
CA ARG A 484 16.13 -5.61 -1.01
C ARG A 484 16.10 -7.00 -0.40
N TYR A 485 15.84 -8.03 -1.19
CA TYR A 485 15.82 -9.42 -0.73
C TYR A 485 17.19 -9.88 -0.21
N ALA A 486 18.28 -9.50 -0.89
CA ALA A 486 19.63 -9.72 -0.39
C ALA A 486 19.87 -9.05 0.97
N ALA A 487 19.20 -7.92 1.26
CA ALA A 487 19.31 -7.23 2.55
C ALA A 487 18.42 -7.82 3.64
N VAL A 488 17.15 -8.15 3.34
CA VAL A 488 16.14 -8.46 4.36
C VAL A 488 15.56 -9.88 4.30
N GLY A 489 15.69 -10.58 3.17
CA GLY A 489 15.19 -11.93 2.99
C GLY A 489 15.80 -12.91 3.98
N ALA A 490 15.06 -13.97 4.33
CA ALA A 490 15.53 -14.95 5.28
C ALA A 490 16.65 -15.82 4.69
N THR A 491 17.46 -16.44 5.56
CA THR A 491 18.32 -17.53 5.16
C THR A 491 17.55 -18.84 5.41
N PRO A 492 17.37 -19.72 4.40
CA PRO A 492 16.63 -20.96 4.59
C PRO A 492 17.28 -21.84 5.67
N LYS A 493 16.47 -22.48 6.53
CA LYS A 493 16.98 -23.27 7.67
C LYS A 493 17.82 -24.48 7.25
N ASP A 494 17.53 -25.06 6.08
CA ASP A 494 18.21 -26.25 5.58
C ASP A 494 19.26 -25.95 4.49
N SER A 495 19.71 -24.69 4.36
CA SER A 495 20.60 -24.29 3.25
C SER A 495 22.11 -24.51 3.49
N ASP A 496 22.55 -25.14 4.58
CA ASP A 496 24.00 -25.26 4.92
C ASP A 496 24.86 -25.98 3.86
N HIS A 497 24.22 -26.73 2.97
CA HIS A 497 24.87 -27.48 1.88
C HIS A 497 24.80 -26.77 0.53
N VAL A 498 24.06 -25.66 0.44
CA VAL A 498 23.94 -24.86 -0.78
C VAL A 498 24.58 -23.50 -0.59
N HIS A 499 25.36 -23.08 -1.58
CA HIS A 499 25.85 -21.72 -1.71
C HIS A 499 24.78 -20.85 -2.37
N ILE A 500 24.38 -19.76 -1.73
CA ILE A 500 23.39 -18.83 -2.26
C ILE A 500 24.09 -17.54 -2.71
N ARG A 501 23.96 -17.22 -4.00
CA ARG A 501 24.44 -15.97 -4.61
C ARG A 501 23.26 -15.09 -5.01
N TYR A 502 23.41 -13.78 -4.81
CA TYR A 502 22.48 -12.75 -5.24
C TYR A 502 23.15 -11.87 -6.29
N ILE A 503 22.55 -11.74 -7.47
CA ILE A 503 23.02 -10.86 -8.55
C ILE A 503 22.01 -9.74 -8.73
N VAL A 504 22.48 -8.51 -8.46
CA VAL A 504 21.69 -7.28 -8.47
C VAL A 504 22.07 -6.46 -9.69
N GLY A 505 21.26 -6.56 -10.75
CA GLY A 505 21.46 -5.88 -12.03
C GLY A 505 20.68 -4.57 -12.14
N ASP A 506 21.40 -3.46 -12.33
CA ASP A 506 20.85 -2.13 -12.65
C ASP A 506 19.55 -1.72 -11.90
N PRO A 507 19.43 -1.90 -10.58
CA PRO A 507 18.25 -1.42 -9.85
C PRO A 507 18.13 0.09 -9.98
N SER A 508 16.90 0.60 -10.18
CA SER A 508 16.67 2.04 -10.20
C SER A 508 16.69 2.70 -8.82
N SER A 509 16.67 1.91 -7.73
CA SER A 509 16.83 2.38 -6.35
C SER A 509 17.30 1.26 -5.41
N SER A 510 18.08 1.64 -4.39
CA SER A 510 18.66 0.74 -3.38
C SER A 510 18.13 1.06 -1.97
N PRO A 511 18.08 0.07 -1.05
CA PRO A 511 17.65 0.27 0.33
C PRO A 511 18.81 0.80 1.19
N TYR A 512 18.96 2.13 1.30
CA TYR A 512 20.03 2.71 2.11
C TYR A 512 19.83 2.38 3.60
N PHE A 513 20.86 1.81 4.23
CA PHE A 513 20.82 1.38 5.63
C PHE A 513 20.89 2.53 6.64
N THR A 514 21.30 3.72 6.19
CA THR A 514 21.39 4.94 6.99
C THR A 514 20.64 6.09 6.31
N ASP A 515 20.43 7.16 7.07
CA ASP A 515 19.85 8.41 6.58
C ASP A 515 20.81 9.19 5.66
N ASP A 516 22.04 8.72 5.45
CA ASP A 516 23.03 9.44 4.65
C ASP A 516 22.73 9.32 3.16
N ARG A 517 22.92 10.42 2.42
CA ARG A 517 22.78 10.47 0.96
C ARG A 517 24.02 11.15 0.36
N PRO A 518 24.41 10.79 -0.87
CA PRO A 518 25.55 11.43 -1.54
C PRO A 518 25.38 12.95 -1.57
N VAL A 519 26.50 13.67 -1.43
CA VAL A 519 26.55 15.12 -1.62
C VAL A 519 26.34 15.41 -3.10
N MET A 520 25.19 15.99 -3.42
CA MET A 520 24.78 16.39 -4.76
C MET A 520 24.41 17.89 -4.76
N ASN A 521 24.23 18.46 -5.94
CA ASN A 521 23.88 19.87 -6.12
C ASN A 521 22.47 20.17 -5.52
N ASP A 522 22.23 21.43 -5.10
CA ASP A 522 21.18 21.85 -4.16
C ASP A 522 19.69 21.67 -4.58
N ASN A 523 19.40 21.07 -5.73
CA ASN A 523 18.02 20.97 -6.26
C ASN A 523 17.16 19.95 -5.48
N ILE A 524 17.76 18.90 -4.92
CA ILE A 524 17.05 17.86 -4.15
C ILE A 524 17.75 17.68 -2.81
N THR A 525 17.02 17.96 -1.72
CA THR A 525 17.53 17.95 -0.35
C THR A 525 16.63 17.08 0.54
N LYS A 526 17.15 16.66 1.70
CA LYS A 526 16.33 15.95 2.70
C LYS A 526 15.07 16.73 3.13
N LYS A 527 15.11 18.07 3.00
CA LYS A 527 14.00 18.95 3.37
C LYS A 527 12.86 18.92 2.33
N ASN A 528 13.19 18.89 1.04
CA ASN A 528 12.18 18.86 -0.03
C ASN A 528 11.82 17.44 -0.49
N CYS A 529 12.57 16.43 -0.04
CA CYS A 529 12.29 15.02 -0.30
C CYS A 529 12.17 14.24 1.02
N THR A 530 11.08 14.45 1.76
CA THR A 530 10.91 13.92 3.13
C THR A 530 10.79 12.39 3.20
N GLY A 531 10.32 11.74 2.14
CA GLY A 531 10.20 10.28 2.05
C GLY A 531 11.50 9.53 1.69
N TYR A 532 12.63 10.22 1.59
CA TYR A 532 13.89 9.65 1.09
C TYR A 532 14.39 8.42 1.85
N ASN A 533 14.01 8.26 3.12
CA ASN A 533 14.41 7.14 3.97
C ASN A 533 13.29 6.14 4.26
N GLN A 534 12.08 6.36 3.75
CA GLN A 534 10.99 5.40 3.92
C GLN A 534 11.28 4.12 3.15
N TRP A 535 10.64 3.02 3.59
CA TRP A 535 10.78 1.71 2.96
C TRP A 535 10.60 1.81 1.45
N ARG A 536 11.38 0.99 0.74
CA ARG A 536 11.88 1.14 -0.64
C ARG A 536 13.21 1.89 -0.73
N TYR A 537 13.38 3.08 -0.16
CA TYR A 537 14.61 3.90 -0.36
C TYR A 537 15.53 3.93 0.87
N GLY A 538 14.98 3.60 2.03
CA GLY A 538 15.69 3.37 3.28
C GLY A 538 14.88 2.42 4.17
N PHE A 539 15.08 2.48 5.49
CA PHE A 539 14.44 1.55 6.45
C PHE A 539 13.40 2.18 7.38
N SER A 540 13.10 3.48 7.25
CA SER A 540 11.99 4.10 7.98
C SER A 540 10.67 3.44 7.58
N ASP A 541 9.79 3.20 8.56
CA ASP A 541 8.49 2.53 8.37
C ASP A 541 8.55 1.10 7.78
N PHE A 542 9.73 0.46 7.71
CA PHE A 542 9.81 -0.97 7.39
C PHE A 542 9.36 -1.82 8.58
N ASN A 543 8.51 -2.81 8.31
CA ASN A 543 7.92 -3.68 9.33
C ASN A 543 8.67 -5.00 9.54
N GLY A 544 9.73 -5.27 8.77
CA GLY A 544 10.40 -6.57 8.76
C GLY A 544 9.77 -7.55 7.77
N THR A 545 10.37 -8.73 7.66
CA THR A 545 9.82 -9.85 6.89
C THR A 545 8.99 -10.75 7.80
N GLN A 546 8.12 -11.59 7.23
CA GLN A 546 7.33 -12.53 8.04
C GLN A 546 8.24 -13.58 8.70
N THR A 547 9.20 -14.12 7.94
CA THR A 547 10.11 -15.19 8.37
C THR A 547 11.09 -14.76 9.48
N ASP A 548 11.73 -13.60 9.33
CA ASP A 548 12.84 -13.16 10.18
C ASP A 548 12.48 -11.96 11.08
N GLY A 549 11.25 -11.45 10.97
CA GLY A 549 10.79 -10.28 11.70
C GLY A 549 11.54 -8.99 11.33
N LYS A 550 11.49 -8.00 12.23
CA LYS A 550 12.16 -6.70 12.05
C LYS A 550 13.50 -6.68 12.76
N LYS A 551 14.57 -6.44 12.00
CA LYS A 551 15.93 -6.15 12.51
C LYS A 551 16.26 -4.66 12.43
N ASP A 552 17.30 -4.26 13.15
CA ASP A 552 17.90 -2.92 13.01
C ASP A 552 18.58 -2.78 11.64
N PRO A 553 18.58 -1.60 10.99
CA PRO A 553 19.27 -1.40 9.71
C PRO A 553 20.74 -1.81 9.70
N LYS A 554 21.45 -1.69 10.84
CA LYS A 554 22.84 -2.14 10.98
C LYS A 554 22.97 -3.66 10.91
N GLU A 555 22.00 -4.39 11.44
CA GLU A 555 21.96 -5.86 11.34
C GLU A 555 21.61 -6.32 9.92
N TYR A 556 20.69 -5.62 9.22
CA TYR A 556 20.46 -5.88 7.79
C TYR A 556 21.69 -5.59 6.94
N PHE A 557 22.45 -4.53 7.26
CA PHE A 557 23.72 -4.27 6.59
C PHE A 557 24.72 -5.39 6.83
N LYS A 558 24.92 -5.80 8.09
CA LYS A 558 25.79 -6.93 8.45
C LYS A 558 25.43 -8.19 7.68
N GLN A 559 24.12 -8.49 7.57
CA GLN A 559 23.62 -9.60 6.77
C GLN A 559 23.97 -9.42 5.28
N TYR A 560 23.64 -8.27 4.69
CA TYR A 560 23.89 -7.98 3.28
C TYR A 560 25.38 -8.13 2.90
N ILE A 561 26.29 -7.56 3.71
CA ILE A 561 27.73 -7.60 3.41
C ILE A 561 28.36 -8.98 3.66
N SER A 562 27.71 -9.85 4.43
CA SER A 562 28.17 -11.22 4.66
C SER A 562 27.75 -12.18 3.54
N ARG A 563 26.72 -11.82 2.76
CA ARG A 563 26.20 -12.61 1.64
C ARG A 563 27.06 -12.47 0.40
N ASP A 564 27.03 -13.47 -0.47
CA ASP A 564 27.59 -13.38 -1.81
C ASP A 564 26.66 -12.52 -2.71
N VAL A 565 26.86 -11.21 -2.69
CA VAL A 565 26.10 -10.26 -3.51
C VAL A 565 26.98 -9.68 -4.61
N VAL A 566 26.61 -9.91 -5.87
CA VAL A 566 27.25 -9.31 -7.05
C VAL A 566 26.38 -8.18 -7.56
N ASN A 567 26.86 -6.95 -7.45
CA ASN A 567 26.26 -5.79 -8.10
C ASN A 567 26.77 -5.75 -9.53
N ILE A 568 25.88 -5.89 -10.52
CA ILE A 568 26.23 -5.82 -11.94
C ILE A 568 25.57 -4.59 -12.57
N ILE A 569 26.37 -3.81 -13.31
CA ILE A 569 25.95 -2.48 -13.82
C ILE A 569 26.27 -2.37 -15.31
N GLY A 570 25.29 -1.98 -16.12
CA GLY A 570 25.51 -1.48 -17.48
C GLY A 570 26.18 -0.11 -17.48
N TYR A 571 27.42 0.02 -17.97
CA TYR A 571 28.15 1.29 -17.94
C TYR A 571 27.53 2.38 -18.82
N LYS A 572 26.75 2.00 -19.83
CA LYS A 572 26.02 2.92 -20.70
C LYS A 572 24.59 3.18 -20.20
N ASP A 573 24.16 2.60 -19.08
CA ASP A 573 22.84 2.86 -18.47
C ASP A 573 22.74 4.27 -17.86
N THR A 574 22.68 5.25 -18.75
CA THR A 574 22.76 6.68 -18.47
C THR A 574 21.51 7.45 -18.87
N ALA A 575 20.55 6.78 -19.52
CA ALA A 575 19.28 7.37 -19.88
C ALA A 575 18.47 7.71 -18.62
N SER A 576 17.70 8.81 -18.69
CA SER A 576 16.73 9.14 -17.66
C SER A 576 15.56 8.16 -17.78
N GLY A 577 15.43 7.26 -16.80
CA GLY A 577 14.34 6.29 -16.76
C GLY A 577 14.35 5.40 -15.51
N GLY A 578 13.37 4.52 -15.40
CA GLY A 578 13.10 3.79 -14.15
C GLY A 578 12.58 4.74 -13.07
N ASP A 579 12.87 4.47 -11.80
CA ASP A 579 12.45 5.35 -10.70
C ASP A 579 13.16 6.72 -10.76
N GLN A 580 12.40 7.76 -11.07
CA GLN A 580 12.85 9.16 -11.15
C GLN A 580 12.21 10.04 -10.06
N LYS A 581 11.58 9.43 -9.04
CA LYS A 581 11.07 10.19 -7.88
C LYS A 581 12.24 10.79 -7.10
N CYS A 582 11.99 11.87 -6.36
CA CYS A 582 13.05 12.56 -5.62
C CYS A 582 13.86 11.61 -4.73
N MET A 583 13.22 10.61 -4.12
CA MET A 583 13.86 9.65 -3.22
C MET A 583 14.93 8.80 -3.95
N ALA A 584 14.64 8.39 -5.18
CA ALA A 584 15.59 7.67 -6.04
C ALA A 584 16.69 8.61 -6.55
N LEU A 585 16.31 9.82 -7.00
CA LEU A 585 17.27 10.81 -7.48
C LEU A 585 18.29 11.17 -6.40
N MET A 586 17.90 11.22 -5.13
CA MET A 586 18.80 11.43 -3.99
C MET A 586 19.93 10.39 -3.86
N GLN A 587 19.87 9.27 -4.58
CA GLN A 587 20.87 8.19 -4.51
C GLN A 587 21.98 8.31 -5.57
N GLY A 588 21.98 9.38 -6.39
CA GLY A 588 23.02 9.59 -7.42
C GLY A 588 22.53 10.22 -8.73
N GLY A 589 21.42 10.96 -8.71
CA GLY A 589 20.88 11.67 -9.88
C GLY A 589 20.03 10.81 -10.82
N GLU A 590 19.77 11.34 -12.02
CA GLU A 590 18.87 10.75 -13.03
C GLU A 590 19.41 9.45 -13.64
N LYS A 591 20.74 9.33 -13.75
CA LYS A 591 21.42 8.19 -14.38
C LYS A 591 21.43 6.96 -13.47
N ARG A 592 20.80 5.87 -13.89
CA ARG A 592 20.76 4.60 -13.14
C ARG A 592 22.16 4.08 -12.81
N ARG A 593 23.09 4.12 -13.78
CA ARG A 593 24.49 3.77 -13.55
C ARG A 593 25.11 4.51 -12.37
N ASP A 594 24.92 5.83 -12.29
CA ASP A 594 25.55 6.63 -11.23
C ASP A 594 24.97 6.25 -9.87
N ARG A 595 23.66 6.02 -9.75
CA ARG A 595 23.03 5.53 -8.51
C ARG A 595 23.62 4.20 -8.04
N ASN A 596 23.90 3.28 -8.96
CA ASN A 596 24.48 1.98 -8.65
C ASN A 596 25.97 2.05 -8.28
N LEU A 597 26.74 2.91 -8.94
CA LEU A 597 28.13 3.17 -8.56
C LEU A 597 28.24 3.89 -7.21
N VAL A 598 27.29 4.79 -6.89
CA VAL A 598 27.19 5.39 -5.55
C VAL A 598 26.80 4.36 -4.50
N TRP A 599 25.90 3.41 -4.82
CA TRP A 599 25.57 2.31 -3.91
C TRP A 599 26.81 1.48 -3.54
N TRP A 600 27.66 1.15 -4.52
CA TRP A 600 28.94 0.49 -4.27
C TRP A 600 29.86 1.31 -3.37
N ARG A 601 29.99 2.62 -3.64
CA ARG A 601 30.74 3.55 -2.78
C ARG A 601 30.19 3.54 -1.36
N TYR A 602 28.87 3.66 -1.22
CA TYR A 602 28.17 3.75 0.05
C TYR A 602 28.45 2.54 0.95
N ILE A 603 28.29 1.32 0.45
CA ILE A 603 28.50 0.11 1.27
C ILE A 603 29.97 -0.06 1.68
N ASN A 604 30.92 0.33 0.82
CA ASN A 604 32.36 0.28 1.12
C ASN A 604 32.77 1.36 2.13
N GLU A 605 32.29 2.60 1.98
CA GLU A 605 32.57 3.68 2.93
C GLU A 605 31.95 3.40 4.31
N LEU A 606 30.75 2.80 4.35
CA LEU A 606 30.07 2.42 5.60
C LEU A 606 30.81 1.27 6.32
N ALA A 607 31.27 0.28 5.55
CA ALA A 607 32.10 -0.82 6.06
C ALA A 607 33.55 -0.43 6.34
N ARG A 608 34.02 0.75 5.91
CA ARG A 608 35.43 1.19 5.96
C ARG A 608 36.38 0.19 5.31
N THR A 609 36.03 -0.34 4.14
CA THR A 609 36.92 -1.24 3.40
C THR A 609 38.14 -0.50 2.85
N SER A 610 39.14 -1.25 2.39
CA SER A 610 40.30 -0.70 1.68
C SER A 610 40.03 -0.39 0.19
N GLU A 611 38.78 -0.50 -0.27
CA GLU A 611 38.41 -0.28 -1.67
C GLU A 611 38.76 1.15 -2.13
N LYS A 612 39.39 1.26 -3.30
CA LYS A 612 39.77 2.56 -3.87
C LYS A 612 38.60 3.16 -4.63
N LEU A 613 37.87 4.05 -3.97
CA LEU A 613 36.67 4.69 -4.52
C LEU A 613 36.94 6.01 -5.29
N THR A 614 38.21 6.37 -5.50
CA THR A 614 38.58 7.52 -6.33
C THR A 614 38.07 7.34 -7.76
N GLY A 615 37.38 8.35 -8.28
CA GLY A 615 36.78 8.32 -9.62
C GLY A 615 35.39 7.68 -9.70
N PHE A 616 34.87 7.11 -8.60
CA PHE A 616 33.45 6.80 -8.48
C PHE A 616 32.65 8.08 -8.25
N PRO A 617 31.41 8.17 -8.77
CA PRO A 617 30.59 9.38 -8.70
C PRO A 617 30.22 9.76 -7.26
N TYR A 618 30.05 11.06 -7.04
CA TYR A 618 29.66 11.71 -5.78
C TYR A 618 30.55 11.35 -4.57
N SER A 619 30.21 11.83 -3.38
CA SER A 619 30.89 11.49 -2.12
C SER A 619 29.93 11.65 -0.94
N PHE A 620 30.28 11.09 0.23
CA PHE A 620 29.54 11.32 1.47
C PHE A 620 30.36 12.23 2.39
N LYS A 621 29.70 13.18 3.07
CA LYS A 621 30.39 14.14 3.94
C LYS A 621 30.84 13.50 5.25
N ASN A 622 29.91 12.92 6.00
CA ASN A 622 30.12 12.32 7.32
C ASN A 622 29.36 11.00 7.43
N LEU A 623 29.71 10.01 6.59
CA LEU A 623 29.06 8.71 6.63
C LEU A 623 29.40 7.99 7.94
N THR A 624 28.39 7.38 8.55
CA THR A 624 28.53 6.57 9.78
C THR A 624 29.60 5.48 9.60
N ASP A 625 30.31 5.13 10.67
CA ASP A 625 31.31 4.07 10.67
C ASP A 625 30.72 2.78 11.24
N TRP A 626 30.60 1.75 10.40
CA TRP A 626 30.13 0.41 10.79
C TRP A 626 31.23 -0.67 10.64
N SER A 627 32.50 -0.27 10.76
CA SER A 627 33.64 -1.19 10.78
C SER A 627 33.62 -2.19 11.94
N ASP A 628 32.90 -1.88 13.02
CA ASP A 628 32.72 -2.77 14.16
C ASP A 628 31.97 -4.06 13.79
N VAL A 629 31.04 -4.00 12.83
CA VAL A 629 30.30 -5.17 12.32
C VAL A 629 30.88 -5.75 11.03
N SER A 630 31.48 -4.92 10.16
CA SER A 630 32.07 -5.38 8.89
C SER A 630 33.50 -5.91 9.03
N LYS A 631 34.20 -5.52 10.11
CA LYS A 631 35.65 -5.75 10.28
C LYS A 631 36.47 -5.26 9.07
N ASN A 632 36.07 -4.12 8.50
CA ASN A 632 36.69 -3.53 7.30
C ASN A 632 36.62 -4.41 6.05
N THR A 633 35.71 -5.38 6.02
CA THR A 633 35.55 -6.34 4.92
C THR A 633 34.08 -6.48 4.51
N ILE A 634 33.85 -6.76 3.23
CA ILE A 634 32.54 -7.11 2.68
C ILE A 634 32.74 -8.25 1.67
N ASN A 635 31.77 -9.15 1.57
CA ASN A 635 31.76 -10.23 0.57
C ASN A 635 31.12 -9.80 -0.75
N THR A 636 30.57 -8.59 -0.80
CA THR A 636 29.92 -8.07 -2.00
C THR A 636 30.95 -7.74 -3.08
N ARG A 637 30.55 -7.88 -4.35
CA ARG A 637 31.41 -7.68 -5.50
C ARG A 637 30.73 -6.75 -6.52
N LEU A 638 31.54 -6.14 -7.38
CA LEU A 638 31.10 -5.22 -8.41
C LEU A 638 31.57 -5.68 -9.80
N VAL A 639 30.63 -5.80 -10.72
CA VAL A 639 30.87 -6.02 -12.15
C VAL A 639 30.27 -4.84 -12.92
N VAL A 640 31.06 -4.21 -13.79
CA VAL A 640 30.57 -3.10 -14.61
C VAL A 640 30.77 -3.44 -16.08
N VAL A 641 29.69 -3.75 -16.79
CA VAL A 641 29.69 -4.18 -18.19
C VAL A 641 29.90 -2.95 -19.07
N PRO A 642 31.06 -2.79 -19.76
CA PRO A 642 31.44 -1.52 -20.40
C PRO A 642 30.48 -1.05 -21.50
N ASP A 643 29.88 -2.00 -22.22
CA ASP A 643 29.11 -1.71 -23.43
C ASP A 643 27.60 -1.86 -23.28
N ALA A 644 27.12 -2.29 -22.12
CA ALA A 644 25.70 -2.53 -21.89
C ALA A 644 24.95 -1.26 -21.44
N GLU A 645 23.75 -1.08 -22.00
CA GLU A 645 22.73 -0.14 -21.57
C GLU A 645 21.79 -0.82 -20.54
N HIS A 646 20.51 -0.43 -20.50
CA HIS A 646 19.51 -1.00 -19.59
C HIS A 646 18.82 -2.25 -20.17
N SER A 647 19.62 -3.19 -20.69
CA SER A 647 19.14 -4.44 -21.28
C SER A 647 19.66 -5.64 -20.51
N ALA A 648 18.77 -6.52 -20.05
CA ALA A 648 19.17 -7.74 -19.35
C ALA A 648 20.04 -8.62 -20.26
N GLU A 649 19.70 -8.71 -21.55
CA GLU A 649 20.47 -9.47 -22.53
C GLU A 649 21.90 -8.92 -22.65
N GLU A 650 22.07 -7.61 -22.82
CA GLU A 650 23.41 -6.99 -22.93
C GLU A 650 24.23 -7.14 -21.65
N VAL A 651 23.59 -7.03 -20.49
CA VAL A 651 24.24 -7.16 -19.18
C VAL A 651 24.71 -8.59 -18.92
N PHE A 652 23.95 -9.61 -19.32
CA PHE A 652 24.21 -11.01 -18.94
C PHE A 652 24.84 -11.88 -20.02
N SER A 653 24.69 -11.57 -21.30
CA SER A 653 25.22 -12.40 -22.40
C SER A 653 26.72 -12.21 -22.66
N GLY A 654 27.27 -11.05 -22.29
CA GLY A 654 28.69 -10.73 -22.48
C GLY A 654 29.61 -11.42 -21.47
N GLU A 655 30.91 -11.40 -21.74
CA GLU A 655 31.96 -12.04 -20.93
C GLU A 655 31.87 -11.71 -19.42
N TYR A 656 31.58 -10.45 -19.08
CA TYR A 656 31.44 -9.98 -17.69
C TYR A 656 30.17 -10.51 -17.02
N GLY A 657 29.04 -10.51 -17.73
CA GLY A 657 27.77 -11.03 -17.24
C GLY A 657 27.82 -12.54 -17.04
N MET A 658 28.34 -13.25 -18.02
CA MET A 658 28.60 -14.69 -17.97
C MET A 658 29.51 -15.06 -16.81
N SER A 659 30.57 -14.28 -16.56
CA SER A 659 31.45 -14.48 -15.41
C SER A 659 30.72 -14.28 -14.09
N ALA A 660 29.88 -13.24 -13.96
CA ALA A 660 29.07 -13.02 -12.77
C ALA A 660 28.08 -14.18 -12.49
N LEU A 661 27.50 -14.76 -13.54
CA LEU A 661 26.55 -15.87 -13.47
C LEU A 661 27.22 -17.21 -13.12
N PHE A 662 28.35 -17.52 -13.74
CA PHE A 662 28.85 -18.90 -13.78
C PHE A 662 30.17 -19.13 -13.02
N ASP A 663 30.96 -18.09 -12.76
CA ASP A 663 32.25 -18.25 -12.07
C ASP A 663 32.07 -18.26 -10.54
N ASP A 664 32.63 -19.28 -9.88
CA ASP A 664 32.43 -19.48 -8.44
C ASP A 664 33.29 -18.53 -7.57
N LYS A 665 34.49 -18.14 -8.03
CA LYS A 665 35.46 -17.35 -7.25
C LYS A 665 35.84 -16.04 -7.94
N ASP A 666 36.65 -16.13 -8.99
CA ASP A 666 37.24 -14.97 -9.65
C ASP A 666 36.31 -14.44 -10.74
N ILE A 667 35.38 -13.56 -10.35
CA ILE A 667 34.49 -12.90 -11.30
C ILE A 667 35.22 -11.72 -11.97
N LYS A 668 35.01 -11.54 -13.27
CA LYS A 668 35.57 -10.43 -14.04
C LYS A 668 34.92 -9.12 -13.59
N THR A 669 35.75 -8.12 -13.30
CA THR A 669 35.29 -6.87 -12.69
C THR A 669 34.70 -5.87 -13.68
N GLY A 670 35.10 -5.93 -14.96
CA GLY A 670 34.70 -4.96 -15.97
C GLY A 670 35.28 -3.57 -15.75
N TRP A 671 34.55 -2.54 -16.17
CA TRP A 671 34.98 -1.14 -16.10
C TRP A 671 35.36 -0.72 -14.67
N ARG A 672 36.42 0.09 -14.57
CA ARG A 672 36.83 0.81 -13.36
C ARG A 672 37.31 2.21 -13.73
N PRO A 673 37.27 3.18 -12.80
CA PRO A 673 37.83 4.50 -13.05
C PRO A 673 39.31 4.45 -13.46
N LYS A 674 39.75 5.41 -14.27
CA LYS A 674 41.15 5.51 -14.69
C LYS A 674 42.07 5.61 -13.48
N GLY A 675 43.09 4.75 -13.44
CA GLY A 675 44.08 4.69 -12.35
C GLY A 675 43.62 3.88 -11.13
N TRP A 676 42.44 3.24 -11.18
CA TRP A 676 42.02 2.30 -10.15
C TRP A 676 42.97 1.10 -10.09
N LYS A 677 43.26 0.65 -8.86
CA LYS A 677 44.00 -0.58 -8.57
C LYS A 677 43.20 -1.36 -7.54
N ALA A 678 43.12 -2.68 -7.71
CA ALA A 678 42.49 -3.55 -6.75
C ALA A 678 43.12 -3.37 -5.36
N ALA A 679 42.30 -3.36 -4.32
CA ALA A 679 42.79 -3.36 -2.96
C ALA A 679 43.56 -4.65 -2.67
N THR A 680 44.74 -4.55 -2.05
CA THR A 680 45.46 -5.73 -1.58
C THR A 680 44.67 -6.37 -0.43
N PRO A 681 44.36 -7.69 -0.48
CA PRO A 681 43.69 -8.36 0.63
C PRO A 681 44.51 -8.18 1.93
N PRO A 682 43.86 -8.01 3.10
CA PRO A 682 44.57 -8.03 4.37
C PRO A 682 45.28 -9.38 4.56
N ALA A 683 46.55 -9.34 4.99
CA ALA A 683 47.35 -10.54 5.20
C ALA A 683 46.89 -11.31 6.47
N ASN A 684 46.81 -12.65 6.34
CA ASN A 684 46.59 -13.74 7.34
C ASN A 684 45.15 -14.23 7.50
N SER A 685 44.83 -15.53 7.43
CA SER A 685 45.52 -16.72 7.96
C SER A 685 45.44 -17.94 7.01
N GLY A 686 46.45 -18.82 7.08
CA GLY A 686 46.84 -19.73 6.00
C GLY A 686 46.01 -21.00 5.81
N ASN A 687 45.95 -21.46 4.55
CA ASN A 687 46.55 -22.74 4.15
C ASN A 687 46.74 -22.72 2.62
N SER A 688 47.98 -22.51 2.19
CA SER A 688 48.38 -22.56 0.79
C SER A 688 48.86 -23.96 0.45
N THR A 689 48.07 -24.70 -0.30
CA THR A 689 48.61 -25.73 -1.20
C THR A 689 48.75 -25.11 -2.57
N SER A 690 49.98 -24.69 -2.86
CA SER A 690 50.44 -24.23 -4.16
C SER A 690 50.41 -25.37 -5.17
N SER A 691 49.80 -25.12 -6.34
CA SER A 691 50.19 -25.79 -7.57
C SER A 691 50.52 -24.72 -8.60
N SER A 692 51.77 -24.78 -9.03
CA SER A 692 52.46 -23.84 -9.92
C SER A 692 52.38 -24.31 -11.37
N SER A 693 52.10 -23.41 -12.30
CA SER A 693 52.59 -23.41 -13.68
C SER A 693 52.20 -22.08 -14.34
N SER A 694 53.05 -21.05 -14.36
CA SER A 694 54.21 -20.80 -15.24
C SER A 694 53.87 -20.54 -16.71
N SER A 695 54.52 -19.48 -17.23
CA SER A 695 54.71 -19.06 -18.64
C SER A 695 53.63 -18.12 -19.21
N SER A 696 53.94 -17.07 -19.97
CA SER A 696 55.18 -16.31 -20.23
C SER A 696 54.77 -15.14 -21.14
N ALA A 697 55.42 -14.00 -20.96
CA ALA A 697 55.27 -12.82 -21.79
C ALA A 697 55.75 -13.04 -23.24
N SER A 698 55.14 -12.31 -24.17
CA SER A 698 55.76 -11.90 -25.42
C SER A 698 55.21 -10.52 -25.82
N GLY A 699 56.08 -9.52 -25.80
CA GLY A 699 55.79 -8.18 -26.28
C GLY A 699 56.26 -7.96 -27.73
N THR A 700 55.80 -6.85 -28.31
CA THR A 700 56.36 -6.01 -29.41
C THR A 700 55.22 -5.04 -29.77
N GLY A 701 55.35 -3.72 -29.97
CA GLY A 701 56.46 -2.76 -29.94
C GLY A 701 55.95 -1.43 -30.53
N ALA A 702 56.44 -0.29 -29.99
CA ALA A 702 56.64 1.05 -30.59
C ALA A 702 55.47 1.79 -31.29
N ALA A 703 55.38 3.12 -31.41
CA ALA A 703 55.95 4.34 -30.81
C ALA A 703 55.23 5.52 -31.51
N GLY A 704 55.07 6.67 -30.86
CA GLY A 704 54.58 7.89 -31.52
C GLY A 704 54.31 9.04 -30.55
N ALA A 705 55.15 10.07 -30.60
CA ALA A 705 55.26 11.13 -29.60
C ALA A 705 54.51 12.43 -29.97
N ALA A 706 54.15 13.17 -28.91
CA ALA A 706 54.21 14.62 -28.71
C ALA A 706 53.40 15.61 -29.58
N GLY A 707 52.76 16.56 -28.89
CA GLY A 707 52.30 17.84 -29.44
C GLY A 707 51.49 18.64 -28.42
N ALA A 708 52.12 19.65 -27.80
CA ALA A 708 51.55 20.58 -26.82
C ALA A 708 51.29 21.97 -27.44
N ALA A 709 50.72 22.86 -26.61
CA ALA A 709 50.39 24.29 -26.78
C ALA A 709 49.01 24.58 -27.40
N GLY A 710 48.18 25.51 -26.91
CA GLY A 710 48.31 26.49 -25.82
C GLY A 710 47.57 27.79 -26.18
N THR A 711 46.81 28.35 -25.22
CA THR A 711 46.50 29.80 -25.03
C THR A 711 45.63 30.55 -26.09
N ALA A 712 44.81 31.57 -25.79
CA ALA A 712 44.50 32.34 -24.58
C ALA A 712 43.27 33.26 -24.79
N SER A 713 42.71 33.72 -23.64
CA SER A 713 42.14 35.06 -23.33
C SER A 713 40.86 35.53 -24.05
N SER A 714 39.95 36.32 -23.47
CA SER A 714 40.16 37.45 -22.56
C SER A 714 38.87 37.97 -21.86
N SER A 715 39.00 38.32 -20.56
CA SER A 715 38.59 39.59 -19.87
C SER A 715 37.14 40.11 -19.99
N GLY A 716 36.47 40.70 -18.99
CA GLY A 716 36.73 41.26 -17.65
C GLY A 716 35.38 41.88 -17.18
N ASN A 717 35.16 42.75 -16.19
CA ASN A 717 35.79 43.20 -14.95
C ASN A 717 34.72 44.14 -14.28
N GLY A 718 34.70 44.26 -12.94
CA GLY A 718 34.02 45.33 -12.15
C GLY A 718 32.52 45.14 -11.83
N THR A 719 32.01 45.05 -10.59
CA THR A 719 32.08 45.82 -9.31
C THR A 719 31.16 47.04 -9.18
N ASP A 720 30.54 47.12 -7.99
CA ASP A 720 29.90 48.26 -7.29
C ASP A 720 28.45 48.65 -7.66
N SER A 721 27.56 49.14 -6.78
CA SER A 721 27.28 49.03 -5.33
C SER A 721 26.11 50.00 -5.03
N SER A 722 25.12 49.59 -4.21
CA SER A 722 24.19 50.45 -3.41
C SER A 722 23.25 51.43 -4.17
N SER A 723 22.09 51.92 -3.71
CA SER A 723 21.45 52.10 -2.39
C SER A 723 19.97 52.55 -2.53
N SER A 724 19.23 52.53 -1.41
CA SER A 724 18.09 53.43 -1.02
C SER A 724 16.68 53.12 -1.61
N THR A 725 15.53 53.26 -0.91
CA THR A 725 15.17 54.01 0.32
C THR A 725 13.77 53.58 0.87
N ALA A 726 13.60 53.62 2.21
CA ALA A 726 12.45 54.08 3.05
C ALA A 726 10.99 53.57 2.79
N SER A 727 10.06 53.42 3.76
CA SER A 727 9.83 54.08 5.07
C SER A 727 8.74 53.36 5.92
N SER A 728 8.98 53.26 7.24
CA SER A 728 8.14 53.56 8.45
C SER A 728 6.70 52.97 8.61
N THR A 729 6.12 52.65 9.79
CA THR A 729 6.33 53.10 11.20
C THR A 729 5.52 52.25 12.24
N SER A 730 6.05 52.16 13.48
CA SER A 730 5.42 52.17 14.84
C SER A 730 4.46 51.04 15.31
N GLN A 731 4.87 50.21 16.30
CA GLN A 731 4.72 50.31 17.79
C GLN A 731 3.31 49.91 18.29
N SER A 732 3.11 49.07 19.32
CA SER A 732 3.60 49.24 20.71
C SER A 732 3.63 47.93 21.53
N ASP A 733 4.56 47.91 22.49
CA ASP A 733 4.72 46.99 23.62
C ASP A 733 3.65 47.15 24.71
N SER A 734 3.34 46.08 25.44
CA SER A 734 3.46 46.04 26.92
C SER A 734 2.95 44.72 27.55
N THR A 735 3.87 44.01 28.20
CA THR A 735 3.70 43.15 29.39
C THR A 735 4.47 43.82 30.54
N PRO A 736 4.32 43.54 31.87
CA PRO A 736 4.03 42.27 32.58
C PRO A 736 3.07 42.45 33.81
N VAL A 737 2.67 41.51 34.69
CA VAL A 737 3.39 40.75 35.76
C VAL A 737 2.38 39.82 36.47
N LEU A 738 2.89 38.70 37.03
CA LEU A 738 2.28 37.65 37.88
C LEU A 738 1.65 38.12 39.22
N ASN A 739 0.63 37.41 39.76
CA ASN A 739 0.82 36.32 40.75
C ASN A 739 -0.48 35.71 41.37
N THR A 740 -0.55 34.37 41.34
CA THR A 740 -1.03 33.38 42.33
C THR A 740 -2.33 33.54 43.16
N SER A 741 -3.24 32.58 42.99
CA SER A 741 -3.62 31.51 43.96
C SER A 741 -5.12 31.17 43.96
N GLY A 742 -5.47 29.88 44.13
CA GLY A 742 -6.83 29.47 44.56
C GLY A 742 -7.50 28.32 43.78
N SER A 743 -7.32 27.11 44.29
CA SER A 743 -8.00 25.83 43.98
C SER A 743 -9.53 25.90 43.76
N GLN A 744 -10.06 25.20 42.75
CA GLN A 744 -11.11 24.18 42.94
C GLN A 744 -11.31 23.29 41.68
N ARG A 745 -11.30 21.98 41.90
CA ARG A 745 -11.61 20.91 40.94
C ARG A 745 -13.02 21.08 40.35
N LYS A 746 -13.14 21.14 39.03
CA LYS A 746 -14.34 20.68 38.29
C LYS A 746 -13.91 19.87 37.07
N SER A 747 -13.95 18.56 37.23
CA SER A 747 -13.82 17.57 36.16
C SER A 747 -14.97 17.75 35.17
N ILE A 748 -14.70 18.37 34.03
CA ILE A 748 -15.62 18.39 32.89
C ILE A 748 -15.31 17.16 32.05
N ILE A 749 -15.98 16.03 32.35
CA ILE A 749 -16.12 14.93 31.40
C ILE A 749 -17.23 15.37 30.42
N ALA A 750 -16.85 16.10 29.38
CA ALA A 750 -17.73 16.36 28.25
C ALA A 750 -17.84 15.07 27.42
N ALA A 751 -18.91 14.34 27.66
CA ALA A 751 -19.35 13.19 26.88
C ALA A 751 -19.73 13.63 25.45
N GLY A 752 -18.75 13.66 24.55
CA GLY A 752 -18.96 13.70 23.11
C GLY A 752 -19.15 12.28 22.56
N GLY A 753 -20.37 11.75 22.65
CA GLY A 753 -20.70 10.44 22.12
C GLY A 753 -20.53 10.40 20.60
N ILE A 754 -19.45 9.76 20.13
CA ILE A 754 -19.24 9.38 18.73
C ILE A 754 -20.39 8.45 18.34
N SER A 755 -21.32 8.98 17.55
CA SER A 755 -22.44 8.22 17.01
C SER A 755 -21.89 7.24 15.96
N MET A 756 -21.72 5.99 16.38
CA MET A 756 -21.39 4.76 15.62
C MET A 756 -22.39 4.41 14.47
N ALA A 757 -23.04 5.40 13.87
CA ALA A 757 -24.25 5.22 13.05
C ALA A 757 -24.18 5.92 11.68
N ALA A 758 -23.02 5.96 11.05
CA ALA A 758 -22.85 6.51 9.70
C ALA A 758 -21.88 5.69 8.84
N ALA A 759 -22.10 4.37 8.71
CA ALA A 759 -21.55 3.55 7.62
C ALA A 759 -22.18 2.13 7.52
N PHE A 760 -23.42 1.93 7.97
CA PHE A 760 -24.16 0.70 7.70
C PHE A 760 -25.48 1.06 7.04
N ALA A 761 -25.46 1.17 5.72
CA ALA A 761 -26.57 0.67 4.92
C ALA A 761 -26.16 -0.76 4.55
N ALA A 762 -26.67 -1.74 5.28
CA ALA A 762 -26.66 -3.10 4.79
C ALA A 762 -27.65 -3.13 3.62
N VAL A 763 -27.17 -2.87 2.41
CA VAL A 763 -27.95 -3.13 1.22
C VAL A 763 -27.82 -4.61 0.94
N ALA A 764 -28.87 -5.34 1.31
CA ALA A 764 -29.07 -6.68 0.82
C ALA A 764 -29.56 -6.57 -0.62
N VAL A 765 -28.68 -6.87 -1.58
CA VAL A 765 -29.08 -7.24 -2.93
C VAL A 765 -28.87 -8.75 -3.03
N LEU A 766 -29.95 -9.49 -2.80
CA LEU A 766 -30.16 -10.83 -3.34
C LEU A 766 -31.55 -10.81 -3.97
N ALA A 767 -31.57 -10.54 -5.27
CA ALA A 767 -32.65 -10.89 -6.18
C ALA A 767 -32.01 -11.56 -7.40
#